data_AF-A0AAY4AS58-F1
#
_entry.id   AF-A0AAY4AS58-F1
#
_cell.length_a   1.000
_cell.length_b   1.000
_cell.length_c   1.000
_cell.angle_alpha   90.00
_cell.angle_beta   90.00
_cell.angle_gamma   90.00
#
_symmetry.space_group_name_H-M   'P 1'
#
loop_
_entity.id
_entity.type
_entity.pdbx_description
1 polymer ?
#
loop_
_entity_poly.entity_id
_entity_poly.type
_entity_poly.pdbx_seq_one_letter_code
_entity_poly.pdbx_strand_id
1 'polypeptide(L)'
;MESSVVVEEISQCLQNEGVPSGASPEQRQAHLWHLLEKRETELETLRTQQATEMTEVESYVEHIRNLLEERECLTAEYERDNEHLRSEVTHMKQQQETQFKELLEMLLQEGLSEISHSSPSEQVAYLLVERATMLERLETVEKKLDTQTLTGNLREVHLEGELEHTRQTLTNELRQQREEMQLAKEKMSKDLQSPGQNIWRKFFGFCKATQNIAAAHSEELLKERRERQKVERDLDEAACRLTMAHEEIRHLHISRDSSCSDGQELLRAKEHQEELVLHDCMHHLDRKKLLEMQDNGLDDSLSPPSEIQDLHKRCRSELEDKDCRLRDLQRRLQKLQLEQEELVERNEELEALLGEAQNRSRAEHECHECELEGLKRKIKTLEEEIRIKTAVSDEDHKGQPCMLKTDSGKAQEDLIESRIQVSKLQTQVDQLKSDMSCLQRDNTRLKAEIQEKISLVELKKHQVEAVEEMQQRMSQGLTQQGRKLGPVGRSQTQHGYAVPTSASAADLQQCDLNQLETLRLEVNRLHCTLDEERDLANQHQLALQTQIAEAQARAKSQDSFLEQKSEELKQLKQDLQRTQGLFSSSERELRYEREKNLDLKRHNSLLEQEKLKICAELKQAQAKVSDLEQRCTEQTAELERLQQQSRELQLQLARGQQSRKAVDSLQEELNEKRDRLITTDKKVLELQQELRNALHQLRLQEACLGESSRTEQNSRDLLNSLRSVKASLQEEQLQRKLVEQREEQLQQQLHFLRGKEAVLSRTNAELSHRSQELETRLQVSDSEQRVLREEERQSQANLHKLQEELISGQQERNRFQEELQHVMQQLDTNIRKYSEKQAVHKAKLRQAKLIFTKATTQRDRTIQKLEKSLTLVTSVCEKEKLWICTVTEENEKLLMEKRELLQQLTEAEEMGNNGLRAANNVQQRVSFLELENSQLQEQILKLTSEVGILERTVRNLEGAHSLEDLKKMHPLDCLLQTSRVSSKVEIMGQSEHCANSPAHPKDFQWG
;
A
#
# COMPACT_ATOMS: atom_id res chain seq x y z
N MET A 1 71.72 -31.78 35.62
CA MET A 1 72.17 -30.63 34.80
C MET A 1 71.17 -29.49 34.84
N GLU A 2 69.87 -29.74 34.65
CA GLU A 2 68.79 -28.72 34.70
C GLU A 2 68.88 -27.75 35.90
N SER A 3 69.10 -28.26 37.13
CA SER A 3 69.24 -27.40 38.32
C SER A 3 70.46 -26.47 38.32
N SER A 4 71.47 -26.68 37.45
CA SER A 4 72.56 -25.73 37.24
C SER A 4 72.12 -24.63 36.29
N VAL A 5 71.50 -25.01 35.16
CA VAL A 5 71.01 -24.11 34.12
C VAL A 5 70.03 -23.09 34.70
N VAL A 6 69.05 -23.54 35.49
CA VAL A 6 68.07 -22.65 36.14
C VAL A 6 68.72 -21.66 37.11
N VAL A 7 69.76 -22.06 37.85
CA VAL A 7 70.49 -21.17 38.76
C VAL A 7 71.33 -20.15 38.00
N GLU A 8 71.87 -20.54 36.86
CA GLU A 8 72.68 -19.70 35.96
C GLU A 8 71.78 -18.67 35.23
N GLU A 9 70.61 -19.10 34.74
CA GLU A 9 69.56 -18.23 34.18
C GLU A 9 69.03 -17.23 35.21
N ILE A 10 68.72 -17.66 36.44
CA ILE A 10 68.30 -16.76 37.53
C ILE A 10 69.42 -15.76 37.87
N SER A 11 70.68 -16.20 37.90
CA SER A 11 71.82 -15.32 38.17
C SER A 11 72.03 -14.29 37.05
N GLN A 12 71.82 -14.68 35.80
CA GLN A 12 71.90 -13.80 34.64
C GLN A 12 70.72 -12.81 34.59
N CYS A 13 69.52 -13.25 34.96
CA CYS A 13 68.35 -12.39 35.10
C CYS A 13 68.56 -11.32 36.20
N LEU A 14 69.11 -11.73 37.36
CA LEU A 14 69.48 -10.82 38.45
C LEU A 14 70.57 -9.81 38.05
N GLN A 15 71.54 -10.19 37.23
CA GLN A 15 72.53 -9.26 36.68
C GLN A 15 71.91 -8.26 35.70
N ASN A 16 70.96 -8.69 34.87
CA ASN A 16 70.25 -7.82 33.94
C ASN A 16 69.34 -6.79 34.64
N GLU A 17 68.76 -7.17 35.80
CA GLU A 17 68.00 -6.27 36.69
C GLU A 17 68.92 -5.37 37.56
N GLY A 18 70.25 -5.51 37.45
CA GLY A 18 71.24 -4.63 38.09
C GLY A 18 71.76 -5.09 39.46
N VAL A 19 71.48 -6.32 39.89
CA VAL A 19 71.99 -6.85 41.17
C VAL A 19 73.46 -7.28 41.03
N PRO A 20 74.39 -6.77 41.86
CA PRO A 20 75.81 -7.09 41.74
C PRO A 20 76.11 -8.55 42.13
N SER A 21 77.07 -9.18 41.46
CA SER A 21 77.42 -10.60 41.63
C SER A 21 77.90 -10.98 43.04
N GLY A 22 78.34 -9.99 43.84
CA GLY A 22 78.70 -10.14 45.25
C GLY A 22 77.57 -9.95 46.26
N ALA A 23 76.32 -9.71 45.83
CA ALA A 23 75.18 -9.50 46.73
C ALA A 23 74.90 -10.73 47.62
N SER A 24 74.45 -10.50 48.85
CA SER A 24 74.12 -11.58 49.80
C SER A 24 72.94 -12.43 49.30
N PRO A 25 72.80 -13.69 49.74
CA PRO A 25 71.65 -14.52 49.35
C PRO A 25 70.32 -13.89 49.79
N GLU A 26 70.25 -13.22 50.95
CA GLU A 26 69.03 -12.52 51.39
C GLU A 26 68.69 -11.34 50.47
N GLN A 27 69.69 -10.58 50.01
CA GLN A 27 69.49 -9.46 49.07
C GLN A 27 68.96 -9.94 47.72
N ARG A 28 69.51 -11.05 47.19
CA ARG A 28 69.01 -11.67 45.94
C ARG A 28 67.59 -12.20 46.13
N GLN A 29 67.31 -12.87 47.24
CA GLN A 29 65.99 -13.41 47.53
C GLN A 29 64.93 -12.30 47.68
N ALA A 30 65.24 -11.21 48.40
CA ALA A 30 64.34 -10.07 48.54
C ALA A 30 64.05 -9.39 47.18
N HIS A 31 65.05 -9.27 46.31
CA HIS A 31 64.86 -8.71 44.98
C HIS A 31 64.02 -9.63 44.06
N LEU A 32 64.26 -10.95 44.09
CA LEU A 32 63.41 -11.93 43.41
C LEU A 32 61.96 -11.89 43.91
N TRP A 33 61.76 -11.66 45.22
CA TRP A 33 60.42 -11.56 45.80
C TRP A 33 59.67 -10.30 45.32
N HIS A 34 60.33 -9.15 45.30
CA HIS A 34 59.75 -7.93 44.71
C HIS A 34 59.53 -8.04 43.19
N LEU A 35 60.38 -8.77 42.47
CA LEU A 35 60.14 -9.08 41.06
C LEU A 35 58.92 -9.95 40.86
N LEU A 36 58.74 -10.97 41.69
CA LEU A 36 57.59 -11.88 41.63
C LEU A 36 56.30 -11.13 41.99
N GLU A 37 56.29 -10.35 43.06
CA GLU A 37 55.19 -9.46 43.48
C GLU A 37 54.84 -8.45 42.37
N LYS A 38 55.84 -7.80 41.76
CA LYS A 38 55.63 -6.91 40.61
C LYS A 38 55.01 -7.66 39.42
N ARG A 39 55.51 -8.84 39.08
CA ARG A 39 54.96 -9.67 37.98
C ARG A 39 53.55 -10.16 38.27
N GLU A 40 53.22 -10.47 39.51
CA GLU A 40 51.84 -10.78 39.94
C GLU A 40 50.94 -9.56 39.73
N THR A 41 51.34 -8.35 40.14
CA THR A 41 50.54 -7.13 39.87
C THR A 41 50.41 -6.79 38.38
N GLU A 42 51.43 -7.06 37.56
CA GLU A 42 51.35 -6.94 36.09
C GLU A 42 50.36 -7.98 35.51
N LEU A 43 50.33 -9.20 36.04
CA LEU A 43 49.38 -10.24 35.65
C LEU A 43 47.94 -9.91 36.08
N GLU A 44 47.75 -9.38 37.28
CA GLU A 44 46.45 -8.92 37.78
C GLU A 44 45.92 -7.76 36.92
N THR A 45 46.76 -6.78 36.59
CA THR A 45 46.35 -5.65 35.73
C THR A 45 45.97 -6.12 34.32
N LEU A 46 46.75 -7.01 33.70
CA LEU A 46 46.40 -7.63 32.42
C LEU A 46 45.10 -8.44 32.48
N ARG A 47 44.85 -9.20 33.55
CA ARG A 47 43.57 -9.91 33.77
C ARG A 47 42.39 -8.95 33.89
N THR A 48 42.56 -7.84 34.62
CA THR A 48 41.49 -6.83 34.73
C THR A 48 41.23 -6.11 33.40
N GLN A 49 42.28 -5.82 32.61
CA GLN A 49 42.14 -5.27 31.26
C GLN A 49 41.40 -6.23 30.33
N GLN A 50 41.80 -7.51 30.31
CA GLN A 50 41.11 -8.54 29.54
C GLN A 50 39.63 -8.68 29.94
N ALA A 51 39.32 -8.60 31.24
CA ALA A 51 37.94 -8.63 31.71
C ALA A 51 37.14 -7.41 31.22
N THR A 52 37.72 -6.20 31.27
CA THR A 52 37.05 -5.00 30.72
C THR A 52 36.86 -5.07 29.21
N GLU A 53 37.86 -5.51 28.45
CA GLU A 53 37.77 -5.70 27.00
C GLU A 53 36.70 -6.75 26.63
N MET A 54 36.59 -7.84 27.40
CA MET A 54 35.50 -8.81 27.23
C MET A 54 34.12 -8.20 27.46
N THR A 55 33.93 -7.38 28.51
CA THR A 55 32.64 -6.71 28.75
C THR A 55 32.31 -5.66 27.68
N GLU A 56 33.32 -5.00 27.09
CA GLU A 56 33.10 -4.10 25.95
C GLU A 56 32.68 -4.89 24.70
N VAL A 57 33.33 -6.02 24.41
CA VAL A 57 32.94 -6.93 23.31
C VAL A 57 31.52 -7.46 23.50
N GLU A 58 31.14 -7.87 24.71
CA GLU A 58 29.77 -8.29 25.04
C GLU A 58 28.78 -7.15 24.78
N SER A 59 29.08 -5.92 25.20
CA SER A 59 28.27 -4.73 24.91
C SER A 59 28.14 -4.43 23.41
N TYR A 60 29.20 -4.64 22.62
CA TYR A 60 29.13 -4.47 21.16
C TYR A 60 28.31 -5.58 20.49
N VAL A 61 28.44 -6.83 20.93
CA VAL A 61 27.64 -7.97 20.44
C VAL A 61 26.16 -7.77 20.74
N GLU A 62 25.82 -7.29 21.95
CA GLU A 62 24.44 -6.98 22.32
C GLU A 62 23.87 -5.79 21.52
N HIS A 63 24.66 -4.74 21.27
CA HIS A 63 24.26 -3.67 20.36
C HIS A 63 24.00 -4.18 18.93
N ILE A 64 24.84 -5.08 18.41
CA ILE A 64 24.64 -5.71 17.10
C ILE A 64 23.38 -6.57 17.08
N ARG A 65 23.11 -7.36 18.13
CA ARG A 65 21.86 -8.13 18.26
C ARG A 65 20.64 -7.21 18.21
N ASN A 66 20.63 -6.13 19.00
CA ASN A 66 19.54 -5.16 19.01
C ASN A 66 19.31 -4.51 17.63
N LEU A 67 20.38 -4.20 16.88
CA LEU A 67 20.28 -3.68 15.51
C LEU A 67 19.74 -4.72 14.50
N LEU A 68 20.04 -6.00 14.70
CA LEU A 68 19.49 -7.09 13.88
C LEU A 68 18.00 -7.30 14.17
N GLU A 69 17.60 -7.27 15.44
CA GLU A 69 16.20 -7.33 15.87
C GLU A 69 15.40 -6.12 15.36
N GLU A 70 15.93 -4.89 15.47
CA GLU A 70 15.34 -3.69 14.85
C GLU A 70 15.12 -3.89 13.33
N ARG A 71 16.14 -4.42 12.62
CA ARG A 71 16.06 -4.67 11.17
C ARG A 71 14.98 -5.70 10.85
N GLU A 72 14.92 -6.80 11.59
CA GLU A 72 13.96 -7.89 11.36
C GLU A 72 12.53 -7.45 11.67
N CYS A 73 12.31 -6.66 12.72
CA CYS A 73 11.02 -6.02 12.98
C CYS A 73 10.59 -5.09 11.82
N LEU A 74 11.51 -4.30 11.27
CA LEU A 74 11.23 -3.42 10.12
C LEU A 74 10.96 -4.22 8.84
N THR A 75 11.69 -5.30 8.57
CA THR A 75 11.41 -6.20 7.45
C THR A 75 10.01 -6.80 7.57
N ALA A 76 9.63 -7.28 8.76
CA ALA A 76 8.29 -7.81 9.01
C ALA A 76 7.18 -6.74 8.95
N GLU A 77 7.48 -5.45 9.21
CA GLU A 77 6.56 -4.34 8.94
C GLU A 77 6.38 -4.14 7.43
N TYR A 78 7.46 -4.05 6.66
CA TYR A 78 7.39 -3.90 5.20
C TYR A 78 6.73 -5.08 4.49
N GLU A 79 6.88 -6.31 4.99
CA GLU A 79 6.20 -7.50 4.46
C GLU A 79 4.68 -7.40 4.65
N ARG A 80 4.22 -7.05 5.86
CA ARG A 80 2.79 -6.83 6.15
C ARG A 80 2.19 -5.69 5.33
N ASP A 81 2.89 -4.57 5.19
CA ASP A 81 2.41 -3.44 4.39
C ASP A 81 2.31 -3.82 2.91
N ASN A 82 3.25 -4.63 2.39
CA ASN A 82 3.17 -5.18 1.04
C ASN A 82 2.01 -6.17 0.85
N GLU A 83 1.72 -7.02 1.84
CA GLU A 83 0.56 -7.92 1.82
C GLU A 83 -0.76 -7.15 1.85
N HIS A 84 -0.82 -6.06 2.61
CA HIS A 84 -1.97 -5.16 2.66
C HIS A 84 -2.19 -4.46 1.31
N LEU A 85 -1.17 -3.82 0.75
CA LEU A 85 -1.23 -3.17 -0.57
C LEU A 85 -1.60 -4.16 -1.69
N ARG A 86 -1.09 -5.40 -1.64
CA ARG A 86 -1.50 -6.47 -2.58
C ARG A 86 -2.98 -6.80 -2.45
N SER A 87 -3.51 -6.80 -1.23
CA SER A 87 -4.93 -7.06 -0.94
C SER A 87 -5.83 -5.91 -1.38
N GLU A 88 -5.40 -4.66 -1.19
CA GLU A 88 -6.11 -3.48 -1.74
C GLU A 88 -6.15 -3.50 -3.26
N VAL A 89 -5.02 -3.82 -3.93
CA VAL A 89 -4.96 -3.93 -5.39
C VAL A 89 -5.85 -5.05 -5.91
N THR A 90 -5.98 -6.19 -5.21
CA THR A 90 -6.94 -7.24 -5.62
C THR A 90 -8.38 -6.83 -5.37
N HIS A 91 -8.68 -6.11 -4.28
CA HIS A 91 -10.02 -5.58 -4.03
C HIS A 91 -10.45 -4.55 -5.08
N MET A 92 -9.58 -3.58 -5.40
CA MET A 92 -9.81 -2.58 -6.46
C MET A 92 -10.06 -3.23 -7.82
N LYS A 93 -9.32 -4.30 -8.16
CA LYS A 93 -9.56 -5.07 -9.40
C LYS A 93 -10.91 -5.76 -9.40
N GLN A 94 -11.29 -6.39 -8.29
CA GLN A 94 -12.62 -7.03 -8.18
C GLN A 94 -13.75 -6.00 -8.29
N GLN A 95 -13.60 -4.82 -7.70
CA GLN A 95 -14.56 -3.73 -7.82
C GLN A 95 -14.64 -3.17 -9.25
N GLN A 96 -13.51 -3.03 -9.95
CA GLN A 96 -13.50 -2.68 -11.37
C GLN A 96 -14.15 -3.76 -12.23
N GLU A 97 -13.96 -5.05 -11.92
CA GLU A 97 -14.63 -6.16 -12.61
C GLU A 97 -16.14 -6.21 -12.35
N THR A 98 -16.63 -5.82 -11.17
CA THR A 98 -18.09 -5.73 -10.92
C THR A 98 -18.68 -4.51 -11.62
N GLN A 99 -18.05 -3.34 -11.51
CA GLN A 99 -18.47 -2.13 -12.24
C GLN A 99 -18.47 -2.34 -13.76
N PHE A 100 -17.48 -3.07 -14.30
CA PHE A 100 -17.43 -3.41 -15.71
C PHE A 100 -18.57 -4.33 -16.14
N LYS A 101 -18.98 -5.30 -15.30
CA LYS A 101 -20.13 -6.18 -15.56
C LYS A 101 -21.45 -5.41 -15.50
N GLU A 102 -21.64 -4.58 -14.49
CA GLU A 102 -22.82 -3.70 -14.36
C GLU A 102 -22.95 -2.76 -15.58
N LEU A 103 -21.84 -2.17 -16.02
CA LEU A 103 -21.79 -1.33 -17.22
C LEU A 103 -22.07 -2.14 -18.50
N LEU A 104 -21.57 -3.39 -18.59
CA LEU A 104 -21.90 -4.29 -19.68
C LEU A 104 -23.40 -4.61 -19.75
N GLU A 105 -24.03 -4.87 -18.60
CA GLU A 105 -25.46 -5.17 -18.49
C GLU A 105 -26.31 -3.94 -18.85
N MET A 106 -25.94 -2.74 -18.40
CA MET A 106 -26.61 -1.49 -18.79
C MET A 106 -26.51 -1.23 -20.30
N LEU A 107 -25.31 -1.35 -20.89
CA LEU A 107 -25.13 -1.21 -22.34
C LEU A 107 -25.95 -2.24 -23.13
N LEU A 108 -26.07 -3.47 -22.61
CA LEU A 108 -26.83 -4.53 -23.27
C LEU A 108 -28.36 -4.34 -23.15
N GLN A 109 -28.85 -3.77 -22.05
CA GLN A 109 -30.26 -3.39 -21.87
C GLN A 109 -30.68 -2.25 -22.82
N GLU A 110 -29.82 -1.25 -23.01
CA GLU A 110 -30.05 -0.12 -23.93
C GLU A 110 -29.78 -0.47 -25.42
N GLY A 111 -29.46 -1.74 -25.73
CA GLY A 111 -29.20 -2.18 -27.11
C GLY A 111 -27.84 -1.75 -27.68
N LEU A 112 -26.94 -1.23 -26.85
CA LEU A 112 -25.60 -0.74 -27.18
C LEU A 112 -24.51 -1.81 -27.02
N SER A 113 -24.83 -3.10 -27.21
CA SER A 113 -23.89 -4.21 -27.04
C SER A 113 -22.68 -4.15 -27.98
N GLU A 114 -22.76 -3.41 -29.09
CA GLU A 114 -21.66 -3.25 -30.06
C GLU A 114 -20.45 -2.49 -29.48
N ILE A 115 -20.67 -1.58 -28.52
CA ILE A 115 -19.58 -0.83 -27.85
C ILE A 115 -19.09 -1.47 -26.54
N SER A 116 -19.75 -2.55 -26.07
CA SER A 116 -19.40 -3.21 -24.79
C SER A 116 -18.00 -3.84 -24.75
N HIS A 117 -17.38 -4.04 -25.92
CA HIS A 117 -16.02 -4.56 -26.05
C HIS A 117 -14.98 -3.49 -26.41
N SER A 118 -15.40 -2.24 -26.62
CA SER A 118 -14.52 -1.09 -26.84
C SER A 118 -13.83 -0.66 -25.53
N SER A 119 -12.76 0.11 -25.61
CA SER A 119 -12.14 0.72 -24.43
C SER A 119 -13.11 1.68 -23.73
N PRO A 120 -13.00 1.91 -22.40
CA PRO A 120 -13.86 2.86 -21.69
C PRO A 120 -13.85 4.27 -22.30
N SER A 121 -12.71 4.71 -22.84
CA SER A 121 -12.58 5.96 -23.60
C SER A 121 -13.43 5.98 -24.88
N GLU A 122 -13.49 4.88 -25.62
CA GLU A 122 -14.31 4.77 -26.84
C GLU A 122 -15.80 4.65 -26.50
N GLN A 123 -16.15 3.94 -25.41
CA GLN A 123 -17.52 3.87 -24.89
C GLN A 123 -18.04 5.27 -24.51
N VAL A 124 -17.24 6.04 -23.75
CA VAL A 124 -17.58 7.42 -23.38
C VAL A 124 -17.67 8.31 -24.63
N ALA A 125 -16.75 8.19 -25.58
CA ALA A 125 -16.79 8.97 -26.82
C ALA A 125 -18.07 8.68 -27.63
N TYR A 126 -18.46 7.41 -27.76
CA TYR A 126 -19.69 7.01 -28.45
C TYR A 126 -20.94 7.56 -27.75
N LEU A 127 -21.04 7.39 -26.43
CA LEU A 127 -22.16 7.91 -25.63
C LEU A 127 -22.28 9.44 -25.69
N LEU A 128 -21.15 10.16 -25.77
CA LEU A 128 -21.14 11.62 -25.96
C LEU A 128 -21.64 12.03 -27.35
N VAL A 129 -21.29 11.27 -28.40
CA VAL A 129 -21.79 11.49 -29.76
C VAL A 129 -23.30 11.21 -29.86
N GLU A 130 -23.78 10.09 -29.32
CA GLU A 130 -25.22 9.79 -29.26
C GLU A 130 -26.01 10.81 -28.43
N ARG A 131 -25.44 11.29 -27.32
CA ARG A 131 -26.04 12.40 -26.55
C ARG A 131 -26.15 13.67 -27.38
N ALA A 132 -25.13 14.00 -28.18
CA ALA A 132 -25.14 15.18 -29.04
C ALA A 132 -26.18 15.07 -30.18
N THR A 133 -26.23 13.94 -30.89
CA THR A 133 -27.21 13.73 -31.97
C THR A 133 -28.65 13.67 -31.45
N MET A 134 -28.87 13.16 -30.23
CA MET A 134 -30.19 13.18 -29.59
C MET A 134 -30.59 14.60 -29.14
N LEU A 135 -29.66 15.42 -28.66
CA LEU A 135 -29.90 16.84 -28.38
C LEU A 135 -30.23 17.63 -29.64
N GLU A 136 -29.48 17.45 -30.74
CA GLU A 136 -29.82 18.05 -32.05
C GLU A 136 -31.21 17.64 -32.53
N ARG A 137 -31.57 16.36 -32.41
CA ARG A 137 -32.91 15.88 -32.77
C ARG A 137 -34.00 16.56 -31.95
N LEU A 138 -33.84 16.67 -30.64
CA LEU A 138 -34.76 17.36 -29.75
C LEU A 138 -34.90 18.85 -30.12
N GLU A 139 -33.79 19.55 -30.35
CA GLU A 139 -33.79 20.95 -30.75
C GLU A 139 -34.50 21.16 -32.11
N THR A 140 -34.38 20.22 -33.06
CA THR A 140 -35.16 20.28 -34.32
C THR A 140 -36.64 19.96 -34.14
N VAL A 141 -37.05 19.27 -33.08
CA VAL A 141 -38.46 19.00 -32.74
C VAL A 141 -39.05 20.21 -32.03
N GLU A 142 -38.31 20.83 -31.11
CA GLU A 142 -38.65 22.07 -30.42
C GLU A 142 -38.89 23.22 -31.42
N LYS A 143 -37.96 23.44 -32.36
CA LYS A 143 -38.13 24.40 -33.47
C LYS A 143 -39.33 24.10 -34.39
N LYS A 144 -39.76 22.83 -34.50
CA LYS A 144 -41.00 22.44 -35.23
C LYS A 144 -42.26 22.69 -34.40
N LEU A 145 -42.16 22.62 -33.07
CA LEU A 145 -43.25 22.96 -32.17
C LEU A 145 -43.51 24.47 -32.19
N ASP A 146 -42.47 25.29 -32.02
CA ASP A 146 -42.56 26.76 -32.03
C ASP A 146 -43.17 27.32 -33.33
N THR A 147 -42.81 26.70 -34.47
CA THR A 147 -43.38 27.07 -35.78
C THR A 147 -44.84 26.61 -35.95
N GLN A 148 -45.29 25.58 -35.23
CA GLN A 148 -46.71 25.22 -35.15
C GLN A 148 -47.51 26.14 -34.21
N THR A 149 -46.94 26.57 -33.08
CA THR A 149 -47.59 27.48 -32.11
C THR A 149 -48.02 28.80 -32.78
N LEU A 150 -47.16 29.38 -33.62
CA LEU A 150 -47.47 30.57 -34.42
C LEU A 150 -48.67 30.40 -35.38
N THR A 151 -49.00 29.16 -35.77
CA THR A 151 -50.15 28.85 -36.63
C THR A 151 -51.40 28.46 -35.82
N GLY A 152 -51.22 27.94 -34.59
CA GLY A 152 -52.29 27.57 -33.67
C GLY A 152 -53.07 28.76 -33.12
N ASN A 153 -52.37 29.84 -32.77
CA ASN A 153 -52.95 31.03 -32.12
C ASN A 153 -54.11 31.68 -32.92
N LEU A 154 -54.10 31.60 -34.25
CA LEU A 154 -55.20 32.12 -35.10
C LEU A 154 -56.46 31.23 -35.10
N ARG A 155 -56.33 29.96 -34.71
CA ARG A 155 -57.44 29.00 -34.62
C ARG A 155 -58.05 28.96 -33.21
N GLU A 156 -57.22 29.06 -32.18
CA GLU A 156 -57.68 29.12 -30.77
C GLU A 156 -58.57 30.34 -30.53
N VAL A 157 -58.15 31.55 -30.94
CA VAL A 157 -58.95 32.77 -30.77
C VAL A 157 -60.32 32.69 -31.46
N HIS A 158 -60.45 31.92 -32.55
CA HIS A 158 -61.73 31.72 -33.23
C HIS A 158 -62.63 30.72 -32.49
N LEU A 159 -62.07 29.60 -32.05
CA LEU A 159 -62.76 28.58 -31.26
C LEU A 159 -63.17 29.10 -29.88
N GLU A 160 -62.36 29.93 -29.24
CA GLU A 160 -62.66 30.54 -27.95
C GLU A 160 -63.83 31.53 -28.06
N GLY A 161 -63.92 32.29 -29.16
CA GLY A 161 -65.09 33.12 -29.47
C GLY A 161 -66.39 32.32 -29.69
N GLU A 162 -66.31 31.17 -30.37
CA GLU A 162 -67.47 30.27 -30.55
C GLU A 162 -67.90 29.59 -29.23
N LEU A 163 -66.92 29.19 -28.40
CA LEU A 163 -67.17 28.62 -27.07
C LEU A 163 -67.74 29.64 -26.09
N GLU A 164 -67.29 30.89 -26.12
CA GLU A 164 -67.84 31.93 -25.27
C GLU A 164 -69.25 32.36 -25.73
N HIS A 165 -69.50 32.42 -27.04
CA HIS A 165 -70.85 32.63 -27.57
C HIS A 165 -71.81 31.52 -27.14
N THR A 166 -71.46 30.25 -27.37
CA THR A 166 -72.30 29.10 -26.96
C THR A 166 -72.50 29.02 -25.44
N ARG A 167 -71.49 29.37 -24.63
CA ARG A 167 -71.63 29.50 -23.17
C ARG A 167 -72.65 30.57 -22.78
N GLN A 168 -72.67 31.71 -23.46
CA GLN A 168 -73.67 32.76 -23.22
C GLN A 168 -75.08 32.31 -23.65
N THR A 169 -75.23 31.62 -24.77
CA THR A 169 -76.53 31.08 -25.22
C THR A 169 -77.10 30.10 -24.21
N LEU A 170 -76.32 29.09 -23.79
CA LEU A 170 -76.73 28.11 -22.78
C LEU A 170 -77.05 28.75 -21.42
N THR A 171 -76.32 29.79 -21.02
CA THR A 171 -76.60 30.54 -19.78
C THR A 171 -77.94 31.28 -19.86
N ASN A 172 -78.25 31.87 -21.01
CA ASN A 172 -79.52 32.55 -21.27
C ASN A 172 -80.69 31.54 -21.34
N GLU A 173 -80.50 30.39 -21.99
CA GLU A 173 -81.49 29.31 -22.06
C GLU A 173 -81.78 28.71 -20.69
N LEU A 174 -80.76 28.44 -19.86
CA LEU A 174 -80.95 27.99 -18.48
C LEU A 174 -81.65 29.02 -17.60
N ARG A 175 -81.45 30.32 -17.86
CA ARG A 175 -82.20 31.40 -17.20
C ARG A 175 -83.66 31.40 -17.66
N GLN A 176 -83.91 31.31 -18.97
CA GLN A 176 -85.26 31.24 -19.53
C GLN A 176 -86.02 30.00 -19.03
N GLN A 177 -85.39 28.82 -19.00
CA GLN A 177 -85.99 27.61 -18.43
C GLN A 177 -86.31 27.76 -16.93
N ARG A 178 -85.50 28.50 -16.15
CA ARG A 178 -85.83 28.79 -14.74
C ARG A 178 -87.03 29.73 -14.62
N GLU A 179 -87.10 30.78 -15.44
CA GLU A 179 -88.22 31.72 -15.49
C GLU A 179 -89.52 31.02 -15.94
N GLU A 180 -89.46 30.18 -16.98
CA GLU A 180 -90.57 29.34 -17.46
C GLU A 180 -91.00 28.29 -16.43
N MET A 181 -90.05 27.67 -15.72
CA MET A 181 -90.34 26.74 -14.61
C MET A 181 -90.99 27.46 -13.43
N GLN A 182 -90.61 28.70 -13.12
CA GLN A 182 -91.30 29.53 -12.13
C GLN A 182 -92.73 29.89 -12.57
N LEU A 183 -92.92 30.29 -13.83
CA LEU A 183 -94.25 30.54 -14.42
C LEU A 183 -95.14 29.29 -14.45
N ALA A 184 -94.57 28.12 -14.74
CA ALA A 184 -95.28 26.83 -14.66
C ALA A 184 -95.64 26.47 -13.21
N LYS A 185 -94.74 26.73 -12.25
CA LYS A 185 -94.98 26.52 -10.81
C LYS A 185 -96.04 27.47 -10.25
N GLU A 186 -96.10 28.71 -10.72
CA GLU A 186 -97.17 29.66 -10.37
C GLU A 186 -98.52 29.28 -10.99
N LYS A 187 -98.56 28.78 -12.24
CA LYS A 187 -99.78 28.22 -12.84
C LYS A 187 -100.28 27.02 -12.04
N MET A 188 -99.41 26.05 -11.77
CA MET A 188 -99.71 24.88 -10.93
C MET A 188 -100.20 25.26 -9.52
N SER A 189 -99.67 26.34 -8.94
CA SER A 189 -100.12 26.86 -7.63
C SER A 189 -101.50 27.55 -7.69
N LYS A 190 -101.87 28.15 -8.83
CA LYS A 190 -103.21 28.75 -9.04
C LYS A 190 -104.28 27.69 -9.32
N ASP A 191 -103.94 26.62 -10.03
CA ASP A 191 -104.90 25.54 -10.35
C ASP A 191 -105.30 24.67 -9.13
N LEU A 192 -104.57 24.79 -8.01
CA LEU A 192 -104.89 24.13 -6.73
C LEU A 192 -105.92 24.88 -5.86
N GLN A 193 -106.46 26.02 -6.34
CA GLN A 193 -107.50 26.78 -5.64
C GLN A 193 -108.79 26.94 -6.49
N SER A 194 -109.41 25.82 -6.88
CA SER A 194 -110.81 25.81 -7.33
C SER A 194 -111.57 24.57 -6.83
N PRO A 195 -112.86 24.69 -6.43
CA PRO A 195 -113.59 23.59 -5.81
C PRO A 195 -114.24 22.68 -6.87
N GLY A 196 -113.48 21.70 -7.38
CA GLY A 196 -113.92 20.75 -8.43
C GLY A 196 -113.46 19.31 -8.19
N GLN A 197 -113.97 18.64 -7.15
CA GLN A 197 -113.61 17.25 -6.86
C GLN A 197 -114.27 16.23 -7.84
N ASN A 198 -113.61 15.07 -7.99
CA ASN A 198 -114.19 13.74 -8.33
C ASN A 198 -114.37 13.31 -9.81
N ILE A 199 -113.29 13.27 -10.61
CA ILE A 199 -113.25 12.42 -11.83
C ILE A 199 -112.15 11.35 -11.74
N TRP A 200 -110.90 11.72 -11.44
CA TRP A 200 -109.76 10.78 -11.41
C TRP A 200 -109.87 9.66 -10.35
N ARG A 201 -110.66 9.85 -9.28
CA ARG A 201 -110.83 8.84 -8.21
C ARG A 201 -111.78 7.69 -8.59
N LYS A 202 -112.38 7.69 -9.79
CA LYS A 202 -113.24 6.60 -10.29
C LYS A 202 -112.58 5.67 -11.32
N PHE A 203 -111.48 6.09 -11.97
CA PHE A 203 -110.87 5.33 -13.06
C PHE A 203 -109.76 4.37 -12.63
N PHE A 204 -109.05 4.66 -11.54
CA PHE A 204 -108.02 3.77 -11.00
C PHE A 204 -108.42 3.23 -9.63
N GLY A 205 -108.70 1.93 -9.59
CA GLY A 205 -108.81 1.17 -8.34
C GLY A 205 -107.48 1.19 -7.57
N PHE A 206 -107.57 1.13 -6.24
CA PHE A 206 -106.44 1.31 -5.33
C PHE A 206 -105.47 0.11 -5.36
N CYS A 207 -104.53 0.10 -6.31
CA CYS A 207 -103.46 -0.90 -6.36
C CYS A 207 -102.37 -0.60 -5.31
N LYS A 208 -102.29 -1.42 -4.25
CA LYS A 208 -101.30 -1.30 -3.16
C LYS A 208 -99.81 -1.39 -3.59
N ALA A 209 -99.51 -1.64 -4.86
CA ALA A 209 -98.14 -1.78 -5.37
C ALA A 209 -97.39 -0.44 -5.53
N THR A 210 -98.09 0.67 -5.82
CA THR A 210 -97.42 1.96 -6.10
C THR A 210 -96.87 2.66 -4.86
N GLN A 211 -97.38 2.35 -3.67
CA GLN A 211 -96.93 2.96 -2.42
C GLN A 211 -95.51 2.51 -2.04
N ASN A 212 -95.12 1.27 -2.36
CA ASN A 212 -93.76 0.77 -2.14
C ASN A 212 -92.76 1.33 -3.16
N ILE A 213 -93.16 1.53 -4.42
CA ILE A 213 -92.29 2.11 -5.46
C ILE A 213 -92.04 3.60 -5.19
N ALA A 214 -93.05 4.34 -4.72
CA ALA A 214 -92.88 5.74 -4.32
C ALA A 214 -91.99 5.89 -3.07
N ALA A 215 -92.11 4.98 -2.10
CA ALA A 215 -91.22 4.96 -0.93
C ALA A 215 -89.77 4.62 -1.33
N ALA A 216 -89.58 3.55 -2.11
CA ALA A 216 -88.25 3.13 -2.58
C ALA A 216 -87.56 4.22 -3.40
N HIS A 217 -88.24 4.85 -4.38
CA HIS A 217 -87.66 5.98 -5.09
C HIS A 217 -87.43 7.22 -4.22
N SER A 218 -88.21 7.44 -3.16
CA SER A 218 -87.92 8.54 -2.21
C SER A 218 -86.65 8.28 -1.39
N GLU A 219 -86.42 7.02 -1.00
CA GLU A 219 -85.23 6.60 -0.25
C GLU A 219 -83.99 6.55 -1.15
N GLU A 220 -84.16 6.11 -2.40
CA GLU A 220 -83.15 6.11 -3.45
C GLU A 220 -82.77 7.55 -3.85
N LEU A 221 -83.74 8.47 -4.02
CA LEU A 221 -83.48 9.90 -4.19
C LEU A 221 -82.79 10.52 -2.97
N LEU A 222 -83.13 10.11 -1.73
CA LEU A 222 -82.44 10.57 -0.53
C LEU A 222 -81.04 9.96 -0.38
N LYS A 223 -80.79 8.78 -0.95
CA LYS A 223 -79.47 8.15 -1.02
C LYS A 223 -78.61 8.84 -2.08
N GLU A 224 -79.14 9.02 -3.29
CA GLU A 224 -78.51 9.78 -4.36
C GLU A 224 -78.24 11.23 -3.94
N ARG A 225 -79.12 11.88 -3.18
CA ARG A 225 -78.91 13.24 -2.66
C ARG A 225 -77.80 13.29 -1.58
N ARG A 226 -77.67 12.25 -0.76
CA ARG A 226 -76.56 12.11 0.20
C ARG A 226 -75.23 11.78 -0.50
N GLU A 227 -75.27 10.97 -1.54
CA GLU A 227 -74.10 10.65 -2.38
C GLU A 227 -73.64 11.87 -3.19
N ARG A 228 -74.58 12.61 -3.80
CA ARG A 228 -74.31 13.93 -4.41
C ARG A 228 -73.74 14.91 -3.39
N GLN A 229 -74.30 15.03 -2.18
CA GLN A 229 -73.71 15.88 -1.12
C GLN A 229 -72.36 15.38 -0.59
N LYS A 230 -71.99 14.11 -0.77
CA LYS A 230 -70.63 13.62 -0.50
C LYS A 230 -69.71 14.06 -1.63
N VAL A 231 -70.03 13.72 -2.87
CA VAL A 231 -69.24 14.10 -4.05
C VAL A 231 -69.11 15.62 -4.21
N GLU A 232 -70.13 16.40 -3.85
CA GLU A 232 -70.09 17.88 -3.84
C GLU A 232 -69.11 18.39 -2.78
N ARG A 233 -69.10 17.81 -1.57
CA ARG A 233 -68.07 18.12 -0.55
C ARG A 233 -66.68 17.63 -0.93
N ASP A 234 -66.56 16.46 -1.55
CA ASP A 234 -65.28 15.91 -1.98
C ASP A 234 -64.72 16.73 -3.17
N LEU A 235 -65.59 17.29 -4.02
CA LEU A 235 -65.24 18.25 -5.08
C LEU A 235 -64.93 19.64 -4.52
N ASP A 236 -65.66 20.13 -3.53
CA ASP A 236 -65.36 21.39 -2.84
C ASP A 236 -64.02 21.27 -2.09
N GLU A 237 -63.74 20.15 -1.44
CA GLU A 237 -62.46 19.89 -0.78
C GLU A 237 -61.33 19.71 -1.81
N ALA A 238 -61.56 18.98 -2.91
CA ALA A 238 -60.60 18.90 -4.01
C ALA A 238 -60.35 20.28 -4.64
N ALA A 239 -61.38 21.12 -4.79
CA ALA A 239 -61.25 22.49 -5.26
C ALA A 239 -60.49 23.37 -4.26
N CYS A 240 -60.74 23.24 -2.95
CA CYS A 240 -59.95 23.91 -1.92
C CYS A 240 -58.48 23.46 -1.94
N ARG A 241 -58.21 22.15 -2.03
CA ARG A 241 -56.85 21.60 -2.18
C ARG A 241 -56.18 22.07 -3.47
N LEU A 242 -56.90 22.14 -4.58
CA LEU A 242 -56.39 22.66 -5.86
C LEU A 242 -56.16 24.18 -5.80
N THR A 243 -57.00 24.92 -5.07
CA THR A 243 -56.83 26.36 -4.84
C THR A 243 -55.62 26.60 -3.96
N MET A 244 -55.45 25.84 -2.87
CA MET A 244 -54.25 25.85 -2.03
C MET A 244 -53.00 25.46 -2.83
N ALA A 245 -53.05 24.44 -3.67
CA ALA A 245 -51.96 24.07 -4.56
C ALA A 245 -51.67 25.17 -5.61
N HIS A 246 -52.68 25.88 -6.11
CA HIS A 246 -52.49 27.05 -6.98
C HIS A 246 -52.00 28.30 -6.22
N GLU A 247 -52.28 28.41 -4.93
CA GLU A 247 -51.73 29.45 -4.03
C GLU A 247 -50.27 29.10 -3.68
N GLU A 248 -49.95 27.84 -3.38
CA GLU A 248 -48.57 27.34 -3.19
C GLU A 248 -47.76 27.45 -4.47
N ILE A 249 -48.31 27.03 -5.62
CA ILE A 249 -47.66 27.24 -6.92
C ILE A 249 -47.48 28.73 -7.18
N ARG A 250 -48.45 29.61 -6.86
CA ARG A 250 -48.22 31.07 -6.94
C ARG A 250 -47.21 31.59 -5.93
N HIS A 251 -47.14 31.07 -4.72
CA HIS A 251 -46.12 31.44 -3.73
C HIS A 251 -44.73 30.96 -4.16
N LEU A 252 -44.62 29.79 -4.78
CA LEU A 252 -43.39 29.27 -5.37
C LEU A 252 -43.04 29.98 -6.69
N HIS A 253 -44.03 30.41 -7.49
CA HIS A 253 -43.79 31.25 -8.67
C HIS A 253 -43.35 32.64 -8.25
N ILE A 254 -44.03 33.29 -7.30
CA ILE A 254 -43.63 34.57 -6.72
C ILE A 254 -42.28 34.45 -6.03
N SER A 255 -41.97 33.33 -5.35
CA SER A 255 -40.65 33.11 -4.74
C SER A 255 -39.55 32.78 -5.75
N ARG A 256 -39.90 32.19 -6.90
CA ARG A 256 -38.96 31.90 -7.99
C ARG A 256 -38.71 33.15 -8.84
N ASP A 257 -39.75 33.89 -9.14
CA ASP A 257 -39.72 35.17 -9.84
C ASP A 257 -39.13 36.26 -8.96
N SER A 258 -39.34 36.26 -7.63
CA SER A 258 -38.56 37.11 -6.72
C SER A 258 -37.10 36.69 -6.74
N SER A 259 -36.76 35.39 -6.68
CA SER A 259 -35.35 34.96 -6.78
C SER A 259 -34.70 35.23 -8.15
N CYS A 260 -35.50 35.38 -9.22
CA CYS A 260 -35.02 35.67 -10.58
C CYS A 260 -34.96 37.18 -10.85
N SER A 261 -35.92 37.95 -10.32
CA SER A 261 -35.91 39.42 -10.29
C SER A 261 -34.77 39.90 -9.42
N ASP A 262 -34.64 39.39 -8.18
CA ASP A 262 -33.51 39.60 -7.29
C ASP A 262 -32.17 39.24 -7.94
N GLY A 263 -32.12 38.34 -8.94
CA GLY A 263 -30.90 38.04 -9.68
C GLY A 263 -30.39 39.22 -10.53
N GLN A 264 -31.27 39.91 -11.26
CA GLN A 264 -30.92 41.08 -12.08
C GLN A 264 -31.09 42.41 -11.34
N GLU A 265 -31.96 42.44 -10.34
CA GLU A 265 -32.17 43.58 -9.45
C GLU A 265 -31.13 43.62 -8.32
N LEU A 266 -30.55 42.53 -7.79
CA LEU A 266 -29.36 42.67 -6.93
C LEU A 266 -28.14 43.17 -7.68
N LEU A 267 -28.01 42.93 -8.99
CA LEU A 267 -26.87 43.49 -9.75
C LEU A 267 -27.05 45.01 -9.93
N ARG A 268 -28.21 45.45 -10.43
CA ARG A 268 -28.50 46.88 -10.56
C ARG A 268 -28.69 47.61 -9.23
N ALA A 269 -29.24 46.95 -8.22
CA ALA A 269 -29.36 47.49 -6.87
C ALA A 269 -28.06 47.37 -6.08
N LYS A 270 -27.11 46.47 -6.37
CA LYS A 270 -25.75 46.63 -5.81
C LYS A 270 -25.07 47.85 -6.38
N GLU A 271 -25.15 48.08 -7.69
CA GLU A 271 -24.59 49.29 -8.31
C GLU A 271 -25.27 50.57 -7.75
N HIS A 272 -26.60 50.62 -7.71
CA HIS A 272 -27.30 51.78 -7.14
C HIS A 272 -27.25 51.88 -5.61
N GLN A 273 -27.12 50.79 -4.86
CA GLN A 273 -27.02 50.81 -3.40
C GLN A 273 -25.57 51.00 -2.93
N GLU A 274 -24.55 50.71 -3.74
CA GLU A 274 -23.19 51.21 -3.48
C GLU A 274 -23.12 52.72 -3.72
N GLU A 275 -23.75 53.26 -4.77
CA GLU A 275 -23.90 54.71 -4.96
C GLU A 275 -24.76 55.38 -3.86
N LEU A 276 -25.92 54.80 -3.50
CA LEU A 276 -26.81 55.34 -2.46
C LEU A 276 -26.24 55.16 -1.06
N VAL A 277 -25.52 54.08 -0.73
CA VAL A 277 -24.86 53.94 0.58
C VAL A 277 -23.66 54.87 0.68
N LEU A 278 -22.91 55.14 -0.40
CA LEU A 278 -21.90 56.21 -0.38
C LEU A 278 -22.55 57.59 -0.19
N HIS A 279 -23.65 57.88 -0.89
CA HIS A 279 -24.40 59.12 -0.75
C HIS A 279 -24.99 59.30 0.67
N ASP A 280 -25.66 58.28 1.20
CA ASP A 280 -26.32 58.32 2.50
C ASP A 280 -25.32 58.21 3.66
N CYS A 281 -24.20 57.47 3.55
CA CYS A 281 -23.14 57.53 4.56
C CYS A 281 -22.48 58.91 4.61
N MET A 282 -22.33 59.59 3.47
CA MET A 282 -21.85 60.98 3.42
C MET A 282 -22.88 61.93 4.04
N HIS A 283 -24.16 61.79 3.69
CA HIS A 283 -25.26 62.57 4.29
C HIS A 283 -25.45 62.30 5.80
N HIS A 284 -25.23 61.07 6.26
CA HIS A 284 -25.30 60.70 7.67
C HIS A 284 -24.09 61.19 8.47
N LEU A 285 -22.90 61.24 7.89
CA LEU A 285 -21.73 61.86 8.52
C LEU A 285 -21.90 63.37 8.69
N ASP A 286 -22.46 64.06 7.69
CA ASP A 286 -22.74 65.50 7.80
C ASP A 286 -23.96 65.82 8.66
N ARG A 287 -25.00 64.96 8.66
CA ARG A 287 -26.14 65.06 9.59
C ARG A 287 -25.74 64.78 11.04
N LYS A 288 -24.79 63.87 11.28
CA LYS A 288 -24.25 63.60 12.63
C LYS A 288 -23.43 64.78 13.16
N LYS A 289 -22.60 65.42 12.32
CA LYS A 289 -21.90 66.67 12.68
C LYS A 289 -22.86 67.83 13.00
N LEU A 290 -24.03 67.89 12.33
CA LEU A 290 -25.07 68.88 12.65
C LEU A 290 -25.79 68.59 13.97
N LEU A 291 -26.08 67.32 14.28
CA LEU A 291 -26.77 66.93 15.50
C LEU A 291 -25.87 67.04 16.76
N GLU A 292 -24.57 66.76 16.65
CA GLU A 292 -23.62 66.94 17.77
C GLU A 292 -23.39 68.42 18.17
N MET A 293 -23.83 69.40 17.36
CA MET A 293 -23.86 70.82 17.74
C MET A 293 -25.19 71.28 18.37
N GLN A 294 -26.24 70.44 18.36
CA GLN A 294 -27.60 70.86 18.72
C GLN A 294 -28.15 70.19 19.99
N ASP A 295 -27.31 69.53 20.78
CA ASP A 295 -27.68 68.91 22.06
C ASP A 295 -27.26 69.76 23.28
N ASN A 296 -27.38 71.09 23.14
CA ASN A 296 -27.18 72.08 24.20
C ASN A 296 -28.41 73.00 24.30
N GLY A 297 -29.54 72.45 24.75
CA GLY A 297 -30.61 73.26 25.32
C GLY A 297 -32.05 72.77 25.12
N LEU A 298 -32.73 72.58 26.25
CA LEU A 298 -34.19 72.61 26.43
C LEU A 298 -34.99 71.42 25.86
N ASP A 299 -36.05 70.93 26.49
CA ASP A 299 -36.46 70.92 27.91
C ASP A 299 -37.49 69.77 28.09
N ASP A 300 -37.95 69.58 29.31
CA ASP A 300 -38.78 68.48 29.84
C ASP A 300 -40.09 68.11 29.09
N SER A 301 -40.66 66.97 29.49
CA SER A 301 -42.05 66.50 29.23
C SER A 301 -42.35 65.74 27.92
N LEU A 302 -42.16 64.41 27.94
CA LEU A 302 -43.18 63.37 27.60
C LEU A 302 -42.52 61.97 27.57
N SER A 303 -42.66 61.20 28.65
CA SER A 303 -42.22 59.79 28.65
C SER A 303 -43.16 58.92 27.79
N PRO A 304 -42.66 58.18 26.78
CA PRO A 304 -43.50 57.26 26.02
C PRO A 304 -43.92 56.06 26.89
N PRO A 305 -45.07 55.41 26.62
CA PRO A 305 -45.57 54.26 27.39
C PRO A 305 -44.54 53.13 27.50
N SER A 306 -44.50 52.45 28.66
CA SER A 306 -43.57 51.33 28.95
C SER A 306 -43.54 50.27 27.84
N GLU A 307 -44.69 49.99 27.24
CA GLU A 307 -44.85 49.03 26.16
C GLU A 307 -44.01 49.38 24.91
N ILE A 308 -43.91 50.66 24.55
CA ILE A 308 -43.05 51.12 23.43
C ILE A 308 -41.58 50.94 23.79
N GLN A 309 -41.21 51.20 25.05
CA GLN A 309 -39.84 51.04 25.51
C GLN A 309 -39.41 49.55 25.53
N ASP A 310 -40.31 48.65 25.88
CA ASP A 310 -40.07 47.20 25.89
C ASP A 310 -40.17 46.56 24.49
N LEU A 311 -40.95 47.14 23.56
CA LEU A 311 -40.88 46.84 22.14
C LEU A 311 -39.53 47.28 21.55
N HIS A 312 -39.07 48.50 21.83
CA HIS A 312 -37.75 48.96 21.39
C HIS A 312 -36.58 48.15 21.99
N LYS A 313 -36.71 47.61 23.21
CA LYS A 313 -35.73 46.64 23.76
C LYS A 313 -35.76 45.34 22.97
N ARG A 314 -36.93 44.74 22.72
CA ARG A 314 -37.07 43.51 21.93
C ARG A 314 -36.54 43.65 20.51
N CYS A 315 -36.90 44.73 19.81
CA CYS A 315 -36.37 45.00 18.47
C CYS A 315 -34.85 45.19 18.45
N ARG A 316 -34.25 45.82 19.48
CA ARG A 316 -32.78 45.89 19.60
C ARG A 316 -32.15 44.52 19.80
N SER A 317 -32.66 43.69 20.71
CA SER A 317 -32.13 42.34 20.91
C SER A 317 -32.28 41.46 19.66
N GLU A 318 -33.39 41.56 18.93
CA GLU A 318 -33.55 40.85 17.64
C GLU A 318 -32.58 41.35 16.55
N LEU A 319 -32.25 42.66 16.54
CA LEU A 319 -31.24 43.21 15.64
C LEU A 319 -29.84 42.71 16.02
N GLU A 320 -29.49 42.75 17.31
CA GLU A 320 -28.22 42.25 17.84
C GLU A 320 -28.03 40.74 17.56
N ASP A 321 -29.09 39.94 17.70
CA ASP A 321 -29.11 38.51 17.35
C ASP A 321 -28.93 38.28 15.84
N LYS A 322 -29.60 39.08 15.00
CA LYS A 322 -29.45 39.03 13.53
C LYS A 322 -28.03 39.42 13.12
N ASP A 323 -27.45 40.46 13.72
CA ASP A 323 -26.07 40.89 13.50
C ASP A 323 -25.05 39.82 13.94
N CYS A 324 -25.30 39.13 15.06
CA CYS A 324 -24.49 37.97 15.46
C CYS A 324 -24.54 36.86 14.41
N ARG A 325 -25.74 36.49 13.95
CA ARG A 325 -25.92 35.47 12.89
C ARG A 325 -25.25 35.89 11.57
N LEU A 326 -25.34 37.16 11.18
CA LEU A 326 -24.68 37.69 9.99
C LEU A 326 -23.16 37.61 10.10
N ARG A 327 -22.57 38.00 11.25
CA ARG A 327 -21.13 37.84 11.51
C ARG A 327 -20.70 36.37 11.48
N ASP A 328 -21.50 35.46 12.02
CA ASP A 328 -21.20 34.03 12.02
C ASP A 328 -21.29 33.42 10.61
N LEU A 329 -22.28 33.80 9.82
CA LEU A 329 -22.39 33.43 8.40
C LEU A 329 -21.24 33.99 7.57
N GLN A 330 -20.84 35.24 7.82
CA GLN A 330 -19.70 35.86 7.14
C GLN A 330 -18.39 35.14 7.43
N ARG A 331 -18.13 34.73 8.69
CA ARG A 331 -16.96 33.91 9.03
C ARG A 331 -17.01 32.51 8.40
N ARG A 332 -18.20 31.89 8.32
CA ARG A 332 -18.37 30.60 7.61
C ARG A 332 -18.10 30.72 6.12
N LEU A 333 -18.57 31.80 5.49
CA LEU A 333 -18.36 32.06 4.07
C LEU A 333 -16.87 32.32 3.78
N GLN A 334 -16.18 33.11 4.61
CA GLN A 334 -14.72 33.28 4.52
C GLN A 334 -13.96 31.97 4.71
N LYS A 335 -14.38 31.10 5.64
CA LYS A 335 -13.75 29.78 5.83
C LYS A 335 -13.94 28.88 4.61
N LEU A 336 -15.14 28.85 4.02
CA LEU A 336 -15.43 28.10 2.80
C LEU A 336 -14.66 28.65 1.58
N GLN A 337 -14.43 29.97 1.50
CA GLN A 337 -13.59 30.58 0.47
C GLN A 337 -12.13 30.12 0.61
N LEU A 338 -11.56 30.16 1.82
CA LEU A 338 -10.20 29.66 2.06
C LEU A 338 -10.09 28.15 1.79
N GLU A 339 -11.09 27.35 2.18
CA GLU A 339 -11.14 25.91 1.86
C GLU A 339 -11.25 25.65 0.35
N GLN A 340 -11.94 26.53 -0.40
CA GLN A 340 -12.02 26.45 -1.85
C GLN A 340 -10.69 26.87 -2.52
N GLU A 341 -10.03 27.92 -2.04
CA GLU A 341 -8.70 28.35 -2.50
C GLU A 341 -7.66 27.24 -2.27
N GLU A 342 -7.61 26.67 -1.06
CA GLU A 342 -6.76 25.52 -0.71
C GLU A 342 -7.05 24.24 -1.54
N LEU A 343 -8.27 24.07 -2.04
CA LEU A 343 -8.63 22.96 -2.94
C LEU A 343 -8.23 23.26 -4.39
N VAL A 344 -8.28 24.52 -4.82
CA VAL A 344 -7.77 24.94 -6.14
C VAL A 344 -6.26 24.78 -6.19
N GLU A 345 -5.51 25.25 -5.19
CA GLU A 345 -4.05 25.06 -5.12
C GLU A 345 -3.66 23.57 -5.17
N ARG A 346 -4.35 22.70 -4.41
CA ARG A 346 -4.12 21.25 -4.46
C ARG A 346 -4.47 20.62 -5.81
N ASN A 347 -5.50 21.12 -6.50
CA ASN A 347 -5.84 20.64 -7.84
C ASN A 347 -4.78 21.07 -8.87
N GLU A 348 -4.27 22.30 -8.79
CA GLU A 348 -3.17 22.78 -9.63
C GLU A 348 -1.88 21.98 -9.40
N GLU A 349 -1.54 21.66 -8.14
CA GLU A 349 -0.43 20.75 -7.80
C GLU A 349 -0.63 19.34 -8.37
N LEU A 350 -1.84 18.78 -8.29
CA LEU A 350 -2.16 17.47 -8.86
C LEU A 350 -2.11 17.47 -10.39
N GLU A 351 -2.60 18.51 -11.06
CA GLU A 351 -2.49 18.68 -12.51
C GLU A 351 -1.02 18.79 -12.95
N ALA A 352 -0.20 19.53 -12.21
CA ALA A 352 1.25 19.62 -12.46
C ALA A 352 1.94 18.25 -12.31
N LEU A 353 1.65 17.50 -11.23
CA LEU A 353 2.21 16.17 -11.01
C LEU A 353 1.74 15.13 -12.04
N LEU A 354 0.48 15.20 -12.48
CA LEU A 354 -0.04 14.38 -13.57
C LEU A 354 0.66 14.72 -14.90
N GLY A 355 0.84 16.01 -15.20
CA GLY A 355 1.59 16.47 -16.37
C GLY A 355 3.05 16.01 -16.36
N GLU A 356 3.73 16.08 -15.21
CA GLU A 356 5.09 15.53 -15.06
C GLU A 356 5.13 14.01 -15.27
N ALA A 357 4.19 13.26 -14.68
CA ALA A 357 4.12 11.81 -14.82
C ALA A 357 3.86 11.38 -16.28
N GLN A 358 2.95 12.08 -16.97
CA GLN A 358 2.67 11.84 -18.39
C GLN A 358 3.88 12.20 -19.27
N ASN A 359 4.60 13.29 -18.98
CA ASN A 359 5.82 13.65 -19.69
C ASN A 359 6.96 12.66 -19.46
N ARG A 360 7.13 12.13 -18.24
CA ARG A 360 8.10 11.05 -17.94
C ARG A 360 7.77 9.78 -18.73
N SER A 361 6.53 9.31 -18.66
CA SER A 361 6.08 8.12 -19.40
C SER A 361 6.22 8.30 -20.92
N ARG A 362 5.93 9.49 -21.44
CA ARG A 362 6.15 9.83 -22.85
C ARG A 362 7.63 9.80 -23.24
N ALA A 363 8.52 10.39 -22.43
CA ALA A 363 9.95 10.36 -22.69
C ALA A 363 10.53 8.93 -22.63
N GLU A 364 10.07 8.12 -21.68
CA GLU A 364 10.40 6.68 -21.61
C GLU A 364 9.92 5.93 -22.86
N HIS A 365 8.69 6.22 -23.32
CA HIS A 365 8.15 5.60 -24.53
C HIS A 365 8.92 6.03 -25.79
N GLU A 366 9.29 7.30 -25.93
CA GLU A 366 10.11 7.83 -27.03
C GLU A 366 11.53 7.22 -27.01
N CYS A 367 12.13 7.01 -25.82
CA CYS A 367 13.39 6.27 -25.67
C CYS A 367 13.25 4.81 -26.12
N HIS A 368 12.22 4.10 -25.67
CA HIS A 368 11.99 2.71 -26.08
C HIS A 368 11.66 2.59 -27.57
N GLU A 369 10.97 3.57 -28.16
CA GLU A 369 10.74 3.61 -29.61
C GLU A 369 12.06 3.78 -30.37
N CYS A 370 12.94 4.67 -29.93
CA CYS A 370 14.30 4.83 -30.48
C CYS A 370 15.16 3.56 -30.35
N GLU A 371 15.07 2.84 -29.23
CA GLU A 371 15.72 1.55 -29.02
C GLU A 371 15.15 0.47 -29.96
N LEU A 372 13.82 0.38 -30.07
CA LEU A 372 13.13 -0.55 -30.96
C LEU A 372 13.43 -0.26 -32.43
N GLU A 373 13.52 1.00 -32.85
CA GLU A 373 14.00 1.36 -34.18
C GLU A 373 15.48 0.98 -34.36
N GLY A 374 16.34 1.21 -33.36
CA GLY A 374 17.73 0.79 -33.39
C GLY A 374 17.89 -0.71 -33.57
N LEU A 375 17.06 -1.50 -32.88
CA LEU A 375 16.99 -2.96 -33.03
C LEU A 375 16.40 -3.37 -34.38
N LYS A 376 15.32 -2.74 -34.86
CA LYS A 376 14.74 -2.98 -36.20
C LYS A 376 15.76 -2.69 -37.31
N ARG A 377 16.54 -1.61 -37.19
CA ARG A 377 17.65 -1.27 -38.11
C ARG A 377 18.74 -2.34 -38.08
N LYS A 378 19.16 -2.80 -36.88
CA LYS A 378 20.14 -3.89 -36.71
C LYS A 378 19.65 -5.21 -37.29
N ILE A 379 18.40 -5.60 -37.04
CA ILE A 379 17.76 -6.79 -37.59
C ILE A 379 17.77 -6.70 -39.12
N LYS A 380 17.32 -5.58 -39.70
CA LYS A 380 17.31 -5.38 -41.15
C LYS A 380 18.71 -5.45 -41.79
N THR A 381 19.75 -4.94 -41.12
CA THR A 381 21.13 -5.11 -41.59
C THR A 381 21.61 -6.57 -41.49
N LEU A 382 21.26 -7.28 -40.41
CA LEU A 382 21.62 -8.70 -40.26
C LEU A 382 20.86 -9.60 -41.25
N GLU A 383 19.60 -9.30 -41.54
CA GLU A 383 18.79 -9.97 -42.56
C GLU A 383 19.38 -9.75 -43.96
N GLU A 384 19.82 -8.53 -44.29
CA GLU A 384 20.47 -8.25 -45.57
C GLU A 384 21.88 -8.87 -45.64
N GLU A 385 22.65 -8.89 -44.54
CA GLU A 385 23.91 -9.64 -44.47
C GLU A 385 23.72 -11.15 -44.64
N ILE A 386 22.67 -11.73 -44.05
CA ILE A 386 22.33 -13.15 -44.22
C ILE A 386 21.90 -13.39 -45.68
N ARG A 387 21.06 -12.51 -46.25
CA ARG A 387 20.65 -12.58 -47.67
C ARG A 387 21.85 -12.53 -48.60
N ILE A 388 22.81 -11.62 -48.38
CA ILE A 388 24.04 -11.52 -49.15
C ILE A 388 24.89 -12.78 -48.97
N LYS A 389 25.05 -13.30 -47.74
CA LYS A 389 25.80 -14.56 -47.48
C LYS A 389 25.14 -15.77 -48.15
N THR A 390 23.81 -15.84 -48.23
CA THR A 390 23.12 -16.88 -49.00
C THR A 390 23.26 -16.69 -50.51
N ALA A 391 23.20 -15.47 -51.02
CA ALA A 391 23.39 -15.20 -52.46
C ALA A 391 24.82 -15.50 -52.93
N VAL A 392 25.83 -15.24 -52.08
CA VAL A 392 27.25 -15.56 -52.33
C VAL A 392 27.55 -17.07 -52.18
N SER A 393 26.60 -17.87 -51.70
CA SER A 393 26.75 -19.33 -51.61
C SER A 393 26.37 -20.08 -52.90
N ASP A 394 25.58 -19.45 -53.80
CA ASP A 394 25.07 -20.09 -55.02
C ASP A 394 25.87 -19.73 -56.30
N GLU A 395 26.62 -18.63 -56.31
CA GLU A 395 27.41 -18.17 -57.47
C GLU A 395 28.88 -17.91 -57.06
N ASP A 396 29.74 -18.95 -57.13
CA ASP A 396 31.04 -18.91 -57.83
C ASP A 396 31.89 -20.17 -57.59
N HIS A 397 31.82 -21.11 -58.55
CA HIS A 397 32.90 -22.08 -58.78
C HIS A 397 33.80 -21.60 -59.93
N LYS A 398 35.08 -21.34 -59.60
CA LYS A 398 36.26 -21.07 -60.48
C LYS A 398 36.62 -19.59 -60.72
N GLY A 399 37.72 -19.14 -60.09
CA GLY A 399 38.44 -17.94 -60.52
C GLY A 399 39.50 -17.48 -59.51
N GLN A 400 40.76 -17.44 -59.90
CA GLN A 400 41.93 -17.05 -59.08
C GLN A 400 42.69 -15.93 -59.81
N PRO A 401 43.54 -15.09 -59.19
CA PRO A 401 43.54 -14.49 -57.84
C PRO A 401 43.64 -12.94 -57.85
N CYS A 402 43.28 -12.23 -56.76
CA CYS A 402 44.05 -11.05 -56.34
C CYS A 402 43.82 -10.60 -54.88
N MET A 403 44.93 -10.33 -54.18
CA MET A 403 45.14 -9.33 -53.13
C MET A 403 43.93 -8.83 -52.30
N LEU A 404 43.83 -9.30 -51.05
CA LEU A 404 43.74 -8.49 -49.80
C LEU A 404 43.52 -9.43 -48.60
N LYS A 405 44.56 -9.65 -47.79
CA LYS A 405 44.50 -10.46 -46.56
C LYS A 405 44.65 -9.59 -45.32
N THR A 406 43.54 -9.18 -44.72
CA THR A 406 43.53 -8.62 -43.35
C THR A 406 42.23 -8.87 -42.59
N ASP A 407 41.07 -8.91 -43.26
CA ASP A 407 39.79 -8.88 -42.56
C ASP A 407 39.11 -10.25 -42.37
N SER A 408 39.57 -11.31 -43.05
CA SER A 408 39.03 -12.67 -42.86
C SER A 408 39.49 -13.34 -41.55
N GLY A 409 40.53 -12.82 -40.90
CA GLY A 409 41.04 -13.37 -39.64
C GLY A 409 40.08 -13.09 -38.49
N LYS A 410 39.71 -11.82 -38.30
CA LYS A 410 38.85 -11.38 -37.19
C LYS A 410 37.47 -12.03 -37.21
N ALA A 411 36.80 -12.06 -38.37
CA ALA A 411 35.50 -12.72 -38.48
C ALA A 411 35.55 -14.23 -38.21
N GLN A 412 36.70 -14.89 -38.43
CA GLN A 412 36.90 -16.28 -38.09
C GLN A 412 37.28 -16.47 -36.61
N GLU A 413 38.06 -15.56 -36.02
CA GLU A 413 38.33 -15.51 -34.57
C GLU A 413 37.05 -15.24 -33.78
N ASP A 414 36.24 -14.24 -34.16
CA ASP A 414 34.95 -13.92 -33.52
C ASP A 414 33.97 -15.11 -33.57
N LEU A 415 33.96 -15.86 -34.68
CA LEU A 415 33.16 -17.10 -34.81
C LEU A 415 33.70 -18.24 -33.95
N ILE A 416 35.02 -18.38 -33.82
CA ILE A 416 35.65 -19.37 -32.92
C ILE A 416 35.40 -19.00 -31.46
N GLU A 417 35.56 -17.73 -31.10
CA GLU A 417 35.39 -17.20 -29.74
C GLU A 417 33.92 -17.25 -29.32
N SER A 418 32.98 -16.89 -30.21
CA SER A 418 31.54 -17.11 -29.99
C SER A 418 31.20 -18.60 -29.84
N ARG A 419 31.82 -19.50 -30.64
CA ARG A 419 31.63 -20.95 -30.50
C ARG A 419 32.23 -21.51 -29.21
N ILE A 420 33.30 -20.91 -28.69
CA ILE A 420 33.88 -21.19 -27.37
C ILE A 420 32.98 -20.64 -26.25
N GLN A 421 32.39 -19.45 -26.43
CA GLN A 421 31.43 -18.85 -25.50
C GLN A 421 30.19 -19.73 -25.37
N VAL A 422 29.64 -20.19 -26.50
CA VAL A 422 28.49 -21.11 -26.53
C VAL A 422 28.83 -22.47 -25.93
N SER A 423 30.01 -23.04 -26.21
CA SER A 423 30.40 -24.33 -25.58
C SER A 423 30.69 -24.20 -24.08
N LYS A 424 31.15 -23.04 -23.62
CA LYS A 424 31.33 -22.72 -22.20
C LYS A 424 29.99 -22.51 -21.48
N LEU A 425 29.03 -21.84 -22.11
CA LEU A 425 27.66 -21.74 -21.60
C LEU A 425 26.96 -23.10 -21.61
N GLN A 426 27.17 -23.93 -22.64
CA GLN A 426 26.61 -25.28 -22.71
C GLN A 426 27.17 -26.18 -21.60
N THR A 427 28.48 -26.16 -21.36
CA THR A 427 29.09 -26.92 -20.26
C THR A 427 28.65 -26.41 -18.88
N GLN A 428 28.43 -25.10 -18.69
CA GLN A 428 27.79 -24.57 -17.48
C GLN A 428 26.34 -25.05 -17.31
N VAL A 429 25.54 -25.06 -18.38
CA VAL A 429 24.16 -25.56 -18.36
C VAL A 429 24.13 -27.06 -18.03
N ASP A 430 25.03 -27.86 -18.60
CA ASP A 430 25.09 -29.29 -18.35
C ASP A 430 25.67 -29.63 -16.98
N GLN A 431 26.61 -28.81 -16.46
CA GLN A 431 27.04 -28.87 -15.05
C GLN A 431 25.87 -28.58 -14.12
N LEU A 432 25.14 -27.48 -14.32
CA LEU A 432 23.97 -27.12 -13.50
C LEU A 432 22.86 -28.18 -13.56
N LYS A 433 22.63 -28.82 -14.71
CA LYS A 433 21.73 -29.99 -14.80
C LYS A 433 22.25 -31.17 -13.98
N SER A 434 23.55 -31.43 -13.98
CA SER A 434 24.16 -32.50 -13.20
C SER A 434 24.08 -32.22 -11.68
N ASP A 435 24.28 -30.97 -11.29
CA ASP A 435 24.18 -30.49 -9.91
C ASP A 435 22.72 -30.55 -9.42
N MET A 436 21.76 -30.09 -10.24
CA MET A 436 20.33 -30.23 -9.96
C MET A 436 19.92 -31.70 -9.83
N SER A 437 20.43 -32.59 -10.69
CA SER A 437 20.22 -34.05 -10.57
C SER A 437 20.86 -34.62 -9.29
N CYS A 438 22.01 -34.08 -8.87
CA CYS A 438 22.67 -34.48 -7.63
C CYS A 438 21.89 -34.04 -6.40
N LEU A 439 21.53 -32.76 -6.32
CA LEU A 439 20.68 -32.20 -5.28
C LEU A 439 19.31 -32.88 -5.23
N GLN A 440 18.72 -33.26 -6.37
CA GLN A 440 17.46 -34.00 -6.42
C GLN A 440 17.61 -35.42 -5.85
N ARG A 441 18.74 -36.10 -6.11
CA ARG A 441 19.09 -37.41 -5.50
C ARG A 441 19.39 -37.29 -4.00
N ASP A 442 20.08 -36.25 -3.57
CA ASP A 442 20.32 -36.01 -2.14
C ASP A 442 19.04 -35.59 -1.41
N ASN A 443 18.13 -34.87 -2.05
CA ASN A 443 16.82 -34.54 -1.48
C ASN A 443 15.94 -35.78 -1.32
N THR A 444 15.96 -36.74 -2.26
CA THR A 444 15.28 -38.04 -2.07
C THR A 444 15.98 -38.91 -1.03
N ARG A 445 17.32 -38.90 -0.95
CA ARG A 445 18.08 -39.61 0.09
C ARG A 445 17.79 -39.05 1.48
N LEU A 446 17.83 -37.73 1.67
CA LEU A 446 17.49 -37.06 2.92
C LEU A 446 16.04 -37.31 3.33
N LYS A 447 15.09 -37.36 2.38
CA LYS A 447 13.71 -37.77 2.65
C LYS A 447 13.61 -39.21 3.15
N ALA A 448 14.40 -40.13 2.59
CA ALA A 448 14.47 -41.51 3.09
C ALA A 448 15.12 -41.60 4.48
N GLU A 449 16.24 -40.90 4.71
CA GLU A 449 16.91 -40.81 6.02
C GLU A 449 16.01 -40.17 7.09
N ILE A 450 15.18 -39.18 6.73
CA ILE A 450 14.16 -38.60 7.63
C ILE A 450 13.06 -39.62 7.93
N GLN A 451 12.57 -40.35 6.94
CA GLN A 451 11.54 -41.38 7.14
C GLN A 451 12.05 -42.53 8.03
N GLU A 452 13.31 -42.93 7.88
CA GLU A 452 13.98 -43.92 8.73
C GLU A 452 14.20 -43.38 10.17
N LYS A 453 14.53 -42.10 10.32
CA LYS A 453 14.60 -41.46 11.65
C LYS A 453 13.24 -41.38 12.33
N ILE A 454 12.16 -41.15 11.59
CA ILE A 454 10.79 -41.17 12.12
C ILE A 454 10.44 -42.57 12.63
N SER A 455 10.66 -43.62 11.84
CA SER A 455 10.36 -44.99 12.29
C SER A 455 11.28 -45.47 13.42
N LEU A 456 12.54 -45.02 13.49
CA LEU A 456 13.42 -45.25 14.64
C LEU A 456 12.96 -44.51 15.91
N VAL A 457 12.37 -43.31 15.79
CA VAL A 457 11.78 -42.59 16.92
C VAL A 457 10.51 -43.27 17.40
N GLU A 458 9.66 -43.78 16.51
CA GLU A 458 8.47 -44.58 16.86
C GLU A 458 8.87 -45.90 17.54
N LEU A 459 9.90 -46.60 17.03
CA LEU A 459 10.44 -47.80 17.67
C LEU A 459 11.02 -47.49 19.06
N LYS A 460 11.75 -46.38 19.22
CA LYS A 460 12.27 -45.93 20.52
C LYS A 460 11.16 -45.51 21.48
N LYS A 461 10.07 -44.90 21.01
CA LYS A 461 8.89 -44.59 21.81
C LYS A 461 8.30 -45.86 22.42
N HIS A 462 8.10 -46.90 21.60
CA HIS A 462 7.61 -48.20 22.09
C HIS A 462 8.60 -48.92 23.02
N GLN A 463 9.92 -48.74 22.84
CA GLN A 463 10.91 -49.23 23.80
C GLN A 463 10.86 -48.47 25.14
N VAL A 464 10.65 -47.15 25.13
CA VAL A 464 10.49 -46.35 26.36
C VAL A 464 9.19 -46.74 27.07
N GLU A 465 8.07 -46.86 26.36
CA GLU A 465 6.79 -47.33 26.91
C GLU A 465 6.94 -48.72 27.58
N ALA A 466 7.66 -49.66 26.94
CA ALA A 466 7.95 -50.98 27.50
C ALA A 466 8.90 -50.94 28.72
N VAL A 467 9.85 -50.00 28.78
CA VAL A 467 10.74 -49.79 29.94
C VAL A 467 9.99 -49.12 31.10
N GLU A 468 9.09 -48.18 30.82
CA GLU A 468 8.22 -47.55 31.82
C GLU A 468 7.25 -48.58 32.43
N GLU A 469 6.63 -49.45 31.62
CA GLU A 469 5.88 -50.60 32.13
C GLU A 469 6.74 -51.53 33.00
N MET A 470 8.00 -51.78 32.61
CA MET A 470 8.91 -52.62 33.39
C MET A 470 9.35 -51.96 34.70
N GLN A 471 9.53 -50.63 34.72
CA GLN A 471 9.80 -49.85 35.94
C GLN A 471 8.57 -49.76 36.86
N GLN A 472 7.35 -49.68 36.31
CA GLN A 472 6.12 -49.82 37.11
C GLN A 472 6.02 -51.22 37.73
N ARG A 473 6.34 -52.29 37.00
CA ARG A 473 6.40 -53.66 37.54
C ARG A 473 7.51 -53.82 38.60
N MET A 474 8.68 -53.22 38.42
CA MET A 474 9.76 -53.26 39.43
C MET A 474 9.46 -52.44 40.68
N SER A 475 8.81 -51.27 40.57
CA SER A 475 8.41 -50.47 41.75
C SER A 475 7.29 -51.15 42.57
N GLN A 476 6.39 -51.89 41.91
CA GLN A 476 5.45 -52.80 42.57
C GLN A 476 6.13 -54.03 43.22
N GLY A 477 7.31 -54.42 42.76
CA GLY A 477 8.13 -55.47 43.37
C GLY A 477 8.95 -54.99 44.58
N LEU A 478 9.56 -53.81 44.50
CA LEU A 478 10.39 -53.23 45.56
C LEU A 478 9.59 -52.88 46.82
N THR A 479 8.31 -52.54 46.67
CA THR A 479 7.38 -52.36 47.80
C THR A 479 7.07 -53.66 48.56
N GLN A 480 7.33 -54.84 47.99
CA GLN A 480 7.15 -56.14 48.65
C GLN A 480 8.44 -56.64 49.35
N GLN A 481 9.63 -56.21 48.92
CA GLN A 481 10.90 -56.65 49.51
C GLN A 481 11.43 -55.76 50.65
N GLY A 482 10.91 -54.55 50.84
CA GLY A 482 11.33 -53.61 51.89
C GLY A 482 11.12 -54.05 53.36
N ARG A 483 10.60 -55.27 53.62
CA ARG A 483 10.48 -55.85 54.97
C ARG A 483 11.42 -57.05 55.16
N LYS A 484 12.75 -56.85 55.10
CA LYS A 484 13.74 -57.70 55.78
C LYS A 484 15.16 -57.11 55.78
N LEU A 485 15.75 -57.07 56.99
CA LEU A 485 17.19 -56.95 57.32
C LEU A 485 17.84 -55.55 57.27
N GLY A 486 18.63 -55.26 58.31
CA GLY A 486 19.35 -53.99 58.56
C GLY A 486 20.88 -54.18 58.71
N PRO A 487 21.63 -53.14 59.15
CA PRO A 487 23.06 -53.01 58.81
C PRO A 487 24.10 -53.34 59.92
N VAL A 488 25.27 -53.83 59.47
CA VAL A 488 26.59 -53.98 60.15
C VAL A 488 27.67 -53.96 59.03
N GLY A 489 28.92 -53.46 59.14
CA GLY A 489 29.69 -52.86 60.25
C GLY A 489 31.06 -52.30 59.77
N ARG A 490 32.10 -52.31 60.62
CA ARG A 490 33.51 -51.89 60.33
C ARG A 490 34.50 -53.07 60.37
N SER A 491 35.67 -52.98 59.71
CA SER A 491 37.03 -52.92 60.37
C SER A 491 38.23 -52.98 59.38
N GLN A 492 39.42 -52.60 59.87
CA GLN A 492 40.73 -52.55 59.19
C GLN A 492 41.64 -53.73 59.56
N THR A 493 42.70 -54.02 58.78
CA THR A 493 43.96 -54.66 59.27
C THR A 493 45.17 -54.37 58.37
N GLN A 494 46.35 -54.19 58.97
CA GLN A 494 47.69 -54.17 58.34
C GLN A 494 48.38 -55.54 58.48
N HIS A 495 49.34 -55.88 57.60
CA HIS A 495 50.37 -56.92 57.82
C HIS A 495 51.69 -56.54 57.10
N GLY A 496 52.84 -57.02 57.60
CA GLY A 496 54.18 -56.72 57.07
C GLY A 496 55.04 -57.96 56.82
N TYR A 497 56.31 -57.76 56.42
CA TYR A 497 57.29 -58.81 56.12
C TYR A 497 58.67 -58.47 56.69
N ALA A 498 59.51 -59.49 56.88
CA ALA A 498 60.86 -59.42 57.45
C ALA A 498 61.83 -60.35 56.69
N VAL A 499 63.15 -60.12 56.79
CA VAL A 499 64.24 -61.12 56.66
C VAL A 499 65.58 -60.51 57.14
N PRO A 500 66.57 -61.28 57.65
CA PRO A 500 67.73 -60.77 58.41
C PRO A 500 69.09 -60.98 57.70
N THR A 501 70.22 -60.62 58.35
CA THR A 501 71.44 -61.48 58.54
C THR A 501 72.50 -60.79 59.44
N SER A 502 73.37 -61.61 60.03
CA SER A 502 74.31 -61.40 61.16
C SER A 502 75.68 -60.77 60.83
N ALA A 503 76.36 -60.29 61.88
CA ALA A 503 77.83 -60.15 61.92
C ALA A 503 78.40 -60.57 63.29
N SER A 504 79.45 -61.39 63.29
CA SER A 504 80.36 -61.62 64.43
C SER A 504 81.61 -62.37 63.94
N ALA A 505 82.80 -61.90 64.34
CA ALA A 505 84.06 -62.62 64.23
C ALA A 505 85.00 -62.15 65.35
N ALA A 506 85.82 -63.05 65.89
CA ALA A 506 86.78 -62.78 66.95
C ALA A 506 88.13 -63.44 66.62
N ASP A 507 89.20 -62.83 67.14
CA ASP A 507 90.56 -63.33 67.46
C ASP A 507 91.15 -64.55 66.72
N LEU A 508 92.39 -64.40 66.20
CA LEU A 508 93.60 -65.07 66.72
C LEU A 508 94.90 -64.71 65.96
N GLN A 509 96.04 -65.23 66.45
CA GLN A 509 97.40 -64.68 66.30
C GLN A 509 98.31 -65.39 65.24
N GLN A 510 99.17 -64.58 64.61
CA GLN A 510 100.65 -64.76 64.49
C GLN A 510 101.27 -65.98 63.76
N CYS A 511 101.95 -65.75 62.62
CA CYS A 511 103.31 -66.27 62.33
C CYS A 511 104.00 -65.71 61.04
N ASP A 512 105.33 -65.58 61.12
CA ASP A 512 106.41 -65.64 60.12
C ASP A 512 106.52 -64.73 58.86
N LEU A 513 107.63 -63.97 58.83
CA LEU A 513 107.89 -62.81 57.96
C LEU A 513 108.17 -63.10 56.48
N ASN A 514 108.52 -64.34 56.10
CA ASN A 514 108.86 -64.67 54.71
C ASN A 514 107.65 -65.14 53.88
N GLN A 515 106.50 -65.33 54.52
CA GLN A 515 105.21 -65.31 53.83
C GLN A 515 104.72 -63.87 53.64
N LEU A 516 105.21 -62.89 54.43
CA LEU A 516 104.70 -61.54 54.47
C LEU A 516 104.91 -60.74 53.17
N GLU A 517 105.93 -61.08 52.36
CA GLU A 517 106.28 -60.34 51.15
C GLU A 517 105.55 -60.88 49.90
N THR A 518 105.41 -62.20 49.78
CA THR A 518 104.47 -62.84 48.85
C THR A 518 103.03 -62.51 49.22
N LEU A 519 102.66 -62.55 50.51
CA LEU A 519 101.36 -62.04 50.98
C LEU A 519 101.22 -60.54 50.76
N ARG A 520 102.29 -59.73 50.72
CA ARG A 520 102.18 -58.30 50.37
C ARG A 520 101.82 -58.10 48.90
N LEU A 521 102.46 -58.85 48.01
CA LEU A 521 102.14 -58.82 46.58
C LEU A 521 100.76 -59.40 46.31
N GLU A 522 100.39 -60.48 46.99
CA GLU A 522 99.05 -61.09 46.92
C GLU A 522 97.99 -60.16 47.50
N VAL A 523 98.23 -59.51 48.66
CA VAL A 523 97.34 -58.52 49.28
C VAL A 523 97.24 -57.26 48.42
N ASN A 524 98.30 -56.82 47.75
CA ASN A 524 98.23 -55.71 46.81
C ASN A 524 97.44 -56.09 45.54
N ARG A 525 97.63 -57.30 45.00
CA ARG A 525 96.84 -57.84 43.87
C ARG A 525 95.36 -58.01 44.25
N LEU A 526 95.10 -58.47 45.46
CA LEU A 526 93.77 -58.56 46.06
C LEU A 526 93.20 -57.18 46.38
N HIS A 527 94.02 -56.16 46.69
CA HIS A 527 93.56 -54.78 46.84
C HIS A 527 93.15 -54.20 45.48
N CYS A 528 94.00 -54.29 44.45
CA CYS A 528 93.64 -53.81 43.12
C CYS A 528 92.37 -54.48 42.59
N THR A 529 92.23 -55.81 42.74
CA THR A 529 91.00 -56.50 42.34
C THR A 529 89.80 -56.16 43.23
N LEU A 530 89.98 -55.92 44.53
CA LEU A 530 88.90 -55.45 45.42
C LEU A 530 88.47 -54.01 45.08
N ASP A 531 89.40 -53.15 44.67
CA ASP A 531 89.14 -51.77 44.25
C ASP A 531 88.49 -51.73 42.85
N GLU A 532 88.91 -52.60 41.92
CA GLU A 532 88.22 -52.84 40.64
C GLU A 532 86.78 -53.34 40.86
N GLU A 533 86.57 -54.31 41.76
CA GLU A 533 85.23 -54.80 42.13
C GLU A 533 84.38 -53.73 42.83
N ARG A 534 85.00 -52.85 43.65
CA ARG A 534 84.32 -51.69 44.25
C ARG A 534 83.90 -50.68 43.18
N ASP A 535 84.76 -50.38 42.21
CA ASP A 535 84.45 -49.45 41.12
C ASP A 535 83.39 -50.03 40.18
N LEU A 536 83.41 -51.33 39.91
CA LEU A 536 82.34 -52.03 39.18
C LEU A 536 81.01 -52.02 39.96
N ALA A 537 81.05 -52.26 41.27
CA ALA A 537 79.87 -52.17 42.14
C ALA A 537 79.31 -50.74 42.19
N ASN A 538 80.17 -49.71 42.26
CA ASN A 538 79.78 -48.30 42.19
C ASN A 538 79.16 -47.94 40.82
N GLN A 539 79.74 -48.42 39.72
CA GLN A 539 79.19 -48.24 38.38
C GLN A 539 77.82 -48.93 38.23
N HIS A 540 77.65 -50.15 38.76
CA HIS A 540 76.36 -50.82 38.80
C HIS A 540 75.33 -50.12 39.70
N GLN A 541 75.74 -49.60 40.87
CA GLN A 541 74.87 -48.83 41.74
C GLN A 541 74.40 -47.54 41.06
N LEU A 542 75.28 -46.83 40.35
CA LEU A 542 74.93 -45.63 39.59
C LEU A 542 74.00 -45.96 38.41
N ALA A 543 74.26 -47.06 37.68
CA ALA A 543 73.40 -47.52 36.60
C ALA A 543 72.00 -47.95 37.07
N LEU A 544 71.89 -48.55 38.26
CA LEU A 544 70.60 -48.84 38.88
C LEU A 544 69.89 -47.55 39.34
N GLN A 545 70.63 -46.56 39.88
CA GLN A 545 70.05 -45.26 40.22
C GLN A 545 69.52 -44.50 39.00
N THR A 546 70.22 -44.51 37.86
CA THR A 546 69.71 -43.91 36.62
C THR A 546 68.50 -44.66 36.07
N GLN A 547 68.50 -46.00 36.08
CA GLN A 547 67.32 -46.78 35.68
C GLN A 547 66.10 -46.51 36.58
N ILE A 548 66.30 -46.35 37.90
CA ILE A 548 65.23 -45.98 38.84
C ILE A 548 64.74 -44.56 38.54
N ALA A 549 65.63 -43.60 38.29
CA ALA A 549 65.27 -42.23 37.93
C ALA A 549 64.49 -42.16 36.60
N GLU A 550 64.91 -42.92 35.59
CA GLU A 550 64.19 -43.05 34.32
C GLU A 550 62.79 -43.69 34.51
N ALA A 551 62.69 -44.74 35.32
CA ALA A 551 61.42 -45.39 35.62
C ALA A 551 60.47 -44.44 36.36
N GLN A 552 60.98 -43.64 37.30
CA GLN A 552 60.22 -42.62 38.01
C GLN A 552 59.79 -41.46 37.10
N ALA A 553 60.65 -41.04 36.16
CA ALA A 553 60.31 -40.03 35.16
C ALA A 553 59.21 -40.54 34.21
N ARG A 554 59.32 -41.79 33.73
CA ARG A 554 58.28 -42.44 32.92
C ARG A 554 56.95 -42.55 33.67
N ALA A 555 56.96 -42.99 34.93
CA ALA A 555 55.76 -43.06 35.77
C ALA A 555 55.09 -41.68 35.91
N LYS A 556 55.85 -40.63 36.28
CA LYS A 556 55.33 -39.26 36.38
C LYS A 556 54.74 -38.74 35.07
N SER A 557 55.37 -39.06 33.92
CA SER A 557 54.84 -38.68 32.61
C SER A 557 53.58 -39.44 32.20
N GLN A 558 53.40 -40.66 32.73
CA GLN A 558 52.21 -41.46 32.53
C GLN A 558 51.06 -40.98 33.42
N ASP A 559 51.36 -40.59 34.67
CA ASP A 559 50.39 -40.01 35.59
C ASP A 559 49.85 -38.66 35.08
N SER A 560 50.72 -37.77 34.58
CA SER A 560 50.26 -36.49 34.00
C SER A 560 49.43 -36.68 32.72
N PHE A 561 49.75 -37.67 31.89
CA PHE A 561 48.92 -38.04 30.73
C PHE A 561 47.55 -38.60 31.17
N LEU A 562 47.49 -39.41 32.23
CA LEU A 562 46.22 -39.91 32.78
C LEU A 562 45.38 -38.79 33.40
N GLU A 563 46.02 -37.82 34.07
CA GLU A 563 45.36 -36.64 34.63
C GLU A 563 44.74 -35.78 33.52
N GLN A 564 45.50 -35.47 32.45
CA GLN A 564 45.01 -34.81 31.24
C GLN A 564 43.83 -35.57 30.62
N LYS A 565 43.90 -36.90 30.48
CA LYS A 565 42.78 -37.71 29.97
C LYS A 565 41.56 -37.71 30.90
N SER A 566 41.77 -37.58 32.21
CA SER A 566 40.68 -37.39 33.18
C SER A 566 39.96 -36.05 32.98
N GLU A 567 40.70 -35.00 32.63
CA GLU A 567 40.19 -33.65 32.38
C GLU A 567 39.45 -33.57 31.04
N GLU A 568 40.01 -34.14 29.97
CA GLU A 568 39.29 -34.31 28.69
C GLU A 568 37.96 -35.06 28.88
N LEU A 569 37.92 -36.11 29.70
CA LEU A 569 36.68 -36.84 30.02
C LEU A 569 35.70 -36.03 30.89
N LYS A 570 36.17 -35.14 31.76
CA LYS A 570 35.30 -34.19 32.49
C LYS A 570 34.71 -33.17 31.52
N GLN A 571 35.52 -32.63 30.61
CA GLN A 571 35.10 -31.65 29.61
C GLN A 571 34.03 -32.25 28.67
N LEU A 572 34.30 -33.42 28.08
CA LEU A 572 33.35 -34.14 27.22
C LEU A 572 32.01 -34.45 27.92
N LYS A 573 32.02 -34.72 29.23
CA LYS A 573 30.78 -34.90 30.03
C LYS A 573 30.00 -33.59 30.19
N GLN A 574 30.67 -32.47 30.42
CA GLN A 574 30.02 -31.15 30.49
C GLN A 574 29.43 -30.76 29.13
N ASP A 575 30.16 -30.99 28.04
CA ASP A 575 29.67 -30.68 26.68
C ASP A 575 28.52 -31.60 26.25
N LEU A 576 28.51 -32.86 26.69
CA LEU A 576 27.35 -33.74 26.56
C LEU A 576 26.13 -33.22 27.33
N GLN A 577 26.31 -32.71 28.55
CA GLN A 577 25.21 -32.12 29.33
C GLN A 577 24.69 -30.81 28.69
N ARG A 578 25.58 -29.95 28.20
CA ARG A 578 25.22 -28.72 27.46
C ARG A 578 24.40 -29.05 26.21
N THR A 579 24.86 -29.99 25.40
CA THR A 579 24.14 -30.41 24.18
C THR A 579 22.79 -31.06 24.52
N GLN A 580 22.69 -31.89 25.55
CA GLN A 580 21.41 -32.41 26.07
C GLN A 580 20.46 -31.29 26.51
N GLY A 581 20.96 -30.25 27.18
CA GLY A 581 20.19 -29.06 27.55
C GLY A 581 19.64 -28.30 26.34
N LEU A 582 20.47 -28.12 25.29
CA LEU A 582 20.06 -27.51 24.03
C LEU A 582 18.98 -28.33 23.32
N PHE A 583 19.16 -29.65 23.17
CA PHE A 583 18.13 -30.53 22.59
C PHE A 583 16.82 -30.48 23.39
N SER A 584 16.88 -30.46 24.72
CA SER A 584 15.71 -30.32 25.59
C SER A 584 15.03 -28.94 25.50
N SER A 585 15.73 -27.93 25.01
CA SER A 585 15.17 -26.61 24.72
C SER A 585 14.50 -26.57 23.34
N SER A 586 15.21 -27.01 22.30
CA SER A 586 14.67 -27.11 20.94
C SER A 586 13.46 -28.05 20.86
N GLU A 587 13.41 -29.11 21.68
CA GLU A 587 12.23 -29.98 21.74
C GLU A 587 11.02 -29.27 22.38
N ARG A 588 11.23 -28.44 23.41
CA ARG A 588 10.14 -27.63 24.01
C ARG A 588 9.62 -26.58 23.02
N GLU A 589 10.52 -25.93 22.29
CA GLU A 589 10.19 -24.94 21.26
C GLU A 589 9.43 -25.58 20.08
N LEU A 590 9.86 -26.76 19.62
CA LEU A 590 9.12 -27.56 18.64
C LEU A 590 7.74 -28.02 19.14
N ARG A 591 7.58 -28.29 20.44
CA ARG A 591 6.26 -28.60 21.03
C ARG A 591 5.35 -27.36 21.03
N TYR A 592 5.88 -26.20 21.41
CA TYR A 592 5.15 -24.93 21.38
C TYR A 592 4.69 -24.56 19.96
N GLU A 593 5.57 -24.63 18.95
CA GLU A 593 5.18 -24.34 17.56
C GLU A 593 4.23 -25.40 16.97
N ARG A 594 4.23 -26.64 17.47
CA ARG A 594 3.21 -27.66 17.13
C ARG A 594 1.85 -27.32 17.74
N GLU A 595 1.82 -26.88 18.99
CA GLU A 595 0.59 -26.51 19.71
C GLU A 595 -0.05 -25.26 19.07
N LYS A 596 0.75 -24.22 18.83
CA LYS A 596 0.37 -23.05 18.04
C LYS A 596 -0.13 -23.40 16.63
N ASN A 597 0.46 -24.39 15.96
CA ASN A 597 -0.05 -24.90 14.67
C ASN A 597 -1.42 -25.61 14.81
N LEU A 598 -1.69 -26.29 15.94
CA LEU A 598 -3.00 -26.87 16.21
C LEU A 598 -4.04 -25.79 16.49
N ASP A 599 -3.68 -24.72 17.18
CA ASP A 599 -4.56 -23.57 17.42
C ASP A 599 -4.86 -22.78 16.14
N LEU A 600 -3.85 -22.54 15.29
CA LEU A 600 -4.07 -21.97 13.96
C LEU A 600 -4.99 -22.85 13.09
N LYS A 601 -4.85 -24.19 13.17
CA LYS A 601 -5.78 -25.11 12.49
C LYS A 601 -7.20 -25.01 13.05
N ARG A 602 -7.37 -24.92 14.37
CA ARG A 602 -8.69 -24.71 15.02
C ARG A 602 -9.33 -23.40 14.54
N HIS A 603 -8.57 -22.30 14.53
CA HIS A 603 -9.04 -21.01 14.03
C HIS A 603 -9.40 -21.05 12.55
N ASN A 604 -8.60 -21.69 11.70
CA ASN A 604 -8.92 -21.87 10.28
C ASN A 604 -10.22 -22.67 10.08
N SER A 605 -10.44 -23.75 10.82
CA SER A 605 -11.70 -24.50 10.75
C SER A 605 -12.92 -23.71 11.24
N LEU A 606 -12.76 -22.84 12.24
CA LEU A 606 -13.82 -21.93 12.68
C LEU A 606 -14.12 -20.85 11.62
N LEU A 607 -13.09 -20.30 10.97
CA LEU A 607 -13.24 -19.35 9.86
C LEU A 607 -13.89 -20.01 8.63
N GLU A 608 -13.57 -21.27 8.32
CA GLU A 608 -14.25 -22.06 7.30
C GLU A 608 -15.73 -22.28 7.64
N GLN A 609 -16.05 -22.53 8.92
CA GLN A 609 -17.43 -22.69 9.38
C GLN A 609 -18.23 -21.38 9.26
N GLU A 610 -17.69 -20.24 9.71
CA GLU A 610 -18.35 -18.94 9.55
C GLU A 610 -18.47 -18.54 8.07
N LYS A 611 -17.46 -18.82 7.23
CA LYS A 611 -17.55 -18.65 5.77
C LYS A 611 -18.71 -19.45 5.18
N LEU A 612 -18.86 -20.72 5.55
CA LEU A 612 -19.97 -21.56 5.08
C LEU A 612 -21.34 -21.03 5.54
N LYS A 613 -21.41 -20.51 6.78
CA LYS A 613 -22.62 -19.89 7.33
C LYS A 613 -22.99 -18.60 6.60
N ILE A 614 -22.03 -17.69 6.38
CA ILE A 614 -22.23 -16.47 5.57
C ILE A 614 -22.64 -16.84 4.13
N CYS A 615 -22.06 -17.88 3.52
CA CYS A 615 -22.49 -18.37 2.21
C CYS A 615 -23.94 -18.93 2.21
N ALA A 616 -24.43 -19.47 3.32
CA ALA A 616 -25.82 -19.91 3.46
C ALA A 616 -26.77 -18.72 3.66
N GLU A 617 -26.40 -17.75 4.49
CA GLU A 617 -27.14 -16.51 4.74
C GLU A 617 -27.24 -15.67 3.46
N LEU A 618 -26.16 -15.55 2.68
CA LEU A 618 -26.15 -14.90 1.37
C LEU A 618 -27.10 -15.58 0.37
N LYS A 619 -27.09 -16.91 0.29
CA LYS A 619 -28.03 -17.66 -0.56
C LYS A 619 -29.48 -17.46 -0.12
N GLN A 620 -29.74 -17.38 1.18
CA GLN A 620 -31.07 -17.08 1.71
C GLN A 620 -31.50 -15.65 1.38
N ALA A 621 -30.59 -14.68 1.44
CA ALA A 621 -30.85 -13.29 1.03
C ALA A 621 -31.14 -13.19 -0.48
N GLN A 622 -30.33 -13.86 -1.33
CA GLN A 622 -30.55 -13.92 -2.78
C GLN A 622 -31.90 -14.54 -3.14
N ALA A 623 -32.31 -15.63 -2.47
CA ALA A 623 -33.65 -16.21 -2.66
C ALA A 623 -34.76 -15.22 -2.29
N LYS A 624 -34.63 -14.49 -1.18
CA LYS A 624 -35.60 -13.46 -0.76
C LYS A 624 -35.65 -12.28 -1.75
N VAL A 625 -34.53 -11.88 -2.34
CA VAL A 625 -34.50 -10.82 -3.37
C VAL A 625 -35.24 -11.30 -4.62
N SER A 626 -34.96 -12.52 -5.10
CA SER A 626 -35.67 -13.09 -6.25
C SER A 626 -37.19 -13.25 -6.02
N ASP A 627 -37.60 -13.67 -4.82
CA ASP A 627 -39.02 -13.70 -4.42
C ASP A 627 -39.67 -12.30 -4.44
N LEU A 628 -38.93 -11.25 -4.09
CA LEU A 628 -39.42 -9.87 -4.09
C LEU A 628 -39.45 -9.28 -5.49
N GLU A 629 -38.44 -9.55 -6.33
CA GLU A 629 -38.43 -9.19 -7.75
C GLU A 629 -39.62 -9.81 -8.49
N GLN A 630 -39.91 -11.09 -8.23
CA GLN A 630 -41.09 -11.75 -8.79
C GLN A 630 -42.38 -11.02 -8.35
N ARG A 631 -42.55 -10.72 -7.06
CA ARG A 631 -43.73 -9.99 -6.57
C ARG A 631 -43.85 -8.57 -7.15
N CYS A 632 -42.73 -7.87 -7.33
CA CYS A 632 -42.72 -6.57 -8.00
C CYS A 632 -43.18 -6.68 -9.46
N THR A 633 -42.71 -7.69 -10.21
CA THR A 633 -43.15 -7.90 -11.61
C THR A 633 -44.61 -8.37 -11.71
N GLU A 634 -45.12 -9.13 -10.73
CA GLU A 634 -46.54 -9.47 -10.63
C GLU A 634 -47.40 -8.22 -10.36
N GLN A 635 -46.95 -7.33 -9.47
CA GLN A 635 -47.62 -6.07 -9.16
C GLN A 635 -47.60 -5.07 -10.32
N THR A 636 -46.50 -4.95 -11.08
CA THR A 636 -46.47 -4.10 -12.27
C THR A 636 -47.42 -4.61 -13.35
N ALA A 637 -47.48 -5.93 -13.58
CA ALA A 637 -48.44 -6.53 -14.51
C ALA A 637 -49.91 -6.31 -14.07
N GLU A 638 -50.19 -6.32 -12.76
CA GLU A 638 -51.53 -5.97 -12.24
C GLU A 638 -51.86 -4.48 -12.43
N LEU A 639 -50.91 -3.57 -12.18
CA LEU A 639 -51.08 -2.14 -12.43
C LEU A 639 -51.32 -1.83 -13.91
N GLU A 640 -50.57 -2.44 -14.82
CA GLU A 640 -50.79 -2.32 -16.27
C GLU A 640 -52.19 -2.80 -16.67
N ARG A 641 -52.65 -3.91 -16.10
CA ARG A 641 -54.00 -4.45 -16.35
C ARG A 641 -55.10 -3.52 -15.86
N LEU A 642 -54.95 -2.93 -14.68
CA LEU A 642 -55.86 -1.90 -14.15
C LEU A 642 -55.83 -0.62 -15.01
N GLN A 643 -54.66 -0.22 -15.49
CA GLN A 643 -54.52 0.94 -16.38
C GLN A 643 -55.22 0.69 -17.73
N GLN A 644 -55.13 -0.51 -18.30
CA GLN A 644 -55.87 -0.91 -19.50
C GLN A 644 -57.38 -0.86 -19.26
N GLN A 645 -57.89 -1.41 -18.15
CA GLN A 645 -59.31 -1.35 -17.78
C GLN A 645 -59.81 0.10 -17.64
N SER A 646 -59.02 0.99 -17.04
CA SER A 646 -59.34 2.42 -16.96
C SER A 646 -59.49 3.06 -18.35
N ARG A 647 -58.58 2.75 -19.29
CA ARG A 647 -58.65 3.25 -20.68
C ARG A 647 -59.89 2.71 -21.41
N GLU A 648 -60.25 1.44 -21.20
CA GLU A 648 -61.49 0.87 -21.78
C GLU A 648 -62.75 1.53 -21.24
N LEU A 649 -62.83 1.79 -19.93
CA LEU A 649 -63.96 2.48 -19.31
C LEU A 649 -64.09 3.93 -19.81
N GLN A 650 -62.96 4.65 -19.99
CA GLN A 650 -62.95 5.97 -20.60
C GLN A 650 -63.50 5.96 -22.04
N LEU A 651 -63.13 4.96 -22.85
CA LEU A 651 -63.67 4.78 -24.21
C LEU A 651 -65.18 4.44 -24.21
N GLN A 652 -65.66 3.66 -23.24
CA GLN A 652 -67.09 3.38 -23.08
C GLN A 652 -67.87 4.64 -22.71
N LEU A 653 -67.35 5.46 -21.79
CA LEU A 653 -67.96 6.75 -21.41
C LEU A 653 -68.02 7.72 -22.62
N ALA A 654 -66.95 7.82 -23.40
CA ALA A 654 -66.92 8.66 -24.62
C ALA A 654 -67.98 8.22 -25.65
N ARG A 655 -68.15 6.91 -25.87
CA ARG A 655 -69.22 6.35 -26.74
C ARG A 655 -70.62 6.66 -26.18
N GLY A 656 -70.80 6.55 -24.86
CA GLY A 656 -72.05 6.91 -24.19
C GLY A 656 -72.41 8.39 -24.37
N GLN A 657 -71.43 9.29 -24.25
CA GLN A 657 -71.61 10.73 -24.49
C GLN A 657 -71.97 11.04 -25.95
N GLN A 658 -71.35 10.38 -26.93
CA GLN A 658 -71.72 10.52 -28.34
C GLN A 658 -73.15 10.03 -28.61
N SER A 659 -73.52 8.87 -28.07
CA SER A 659 -74.89 8.35 -28.21
C SER A 659 -75.93 9.27 -27.55
N ARG A 660 -75.60 9.91 -26.43
CA ARG A 660 -76.48 10.87 -25.76
C ARG A 660 -76.69 12.12 -26.62
N LYS A 661 -75.62 12.72 -27.16
CA LYS A 661 -75.71 13.86 -28.09
C LYS A 661 -76.57 13.56 -29.32
N ALA A 662 -76.50 12.34 -29.86
CA ALA A 662 -77.36 11.93 -30.96
C ALA A 662 -78.85 11.81 -30.56
N VAL A 663 -79.15 11.33 -29.35
CA VAL A 663 -80.52 11.31 -28.80
C VAL A 663 -81.04 12.72 -28.55
N ASP A 664 -80.23 13.61 -27.98
CA ASP A 664 -80.61 14.99 -27.68
C ASP A 664 -80.95 15.75 -28.99
N SER A 665 -80.14 15.61 -30.05
CA SER A 665 -80.42 16.18 -31.38
C SER A 665 -81.70 15.64 -32.03
N LEU A 666 -81.97 14.33 -31.93
CA LEU A 666 -83.24 13.75 -32.40
C LEU A 666 -84.44 14.23 -31.57
N GLN A 667 -84.24 14.53 -30.28
CA GLN A 667 -85.27 15.05 -29.39
C GLN A 667 -85.59 16.52 -29.70
N GLU A 668 -84.61 17.32 -30.11
CA GLU A 668 -84.77 18.68 -30.63
C GLU A 668 -85.57 18.68 -31.95
N GLU A 669 -85.19 17.86 -32.93
CA GLU A 669 -85.95 17.69 -34.19
C GLU A 669 -87.42 17.32 -33.94
N LEU A 670 -87.67 16.42 -32.98
CA LEU A 670 -89.01 15.99 -32.59
C LEU A 670 -89.80 17.13 -31.95
N ASN A 671 -89.16 17.96 -31.14
CA ASN A 671 -89.78 19.14 -30.53
C ASN A 671 -90.14 20.19 -31.57
N GLU A 672 -89.24 20.51 -32.52
CA GLU A 672 -89.60 21.40 -33.64
C GLU A 672 -90.79 20.87 -34.47
N LYS A 673 -90.87 19.54 -34.67
CA LYS A 673 -92.01 18.90 -35.37
C LYS A 673 -93.30 19.02 -34.56
N ARG A 674 -93.24 18.94 -33.22
CA ARG A 674 -94.37 19.20 -32.31
C ARG A 674 -94.81 20.65 -32.35
N ASP A 675 -93.89 21.60 -32.32
CA ASP A 675 -94.24 23.04 -32.35
C ASP A 675 -94.87 23.44 -33.69
N ARG A 676 -94.34 22.91 -34.80
CA ARG A 676 -94.98 23.03 -36.12
C ARG A 676 -96.42 22.49 -36.10
N LEU A 677 -96.68 21.32 -35.51
CA LEU A 677 -98.02 20.76 -35.35
C LEU A 677 -98.94 21.68 -34.51
N ILE A 678 -98.44 22.22 -33.40
CA ILE A 678 -99.19 23.15 -32.53
C ILE A 678 -99.57 24.44 -33.30
N THR A 679 -98.69 24.95 -34.17
CA THR A 679 -99.05 26.11 -35.02
C THR A 679 -100.11 25.78 -36.07
N THR A 680 -100.16 24.55 -36.59
CA THR A 680 -101.24 24.13 -37.50
C THR A 680 -102.56 23.92 -36.78
N ASP A 681 -102.56 23.32 -35.58
CA ASP A 681 -103.77 23.13 -34.78
C ASP A 681 -104.40 24.46 -34.34
N LYS A 682 -103.58 25.46 -33.98
CA LYS A 682 -104.08 26.82 -33.69
C LYS A 682 -104.85 27.43 -34.87
N LYS A 683 -104.32 27.32 -36.09
CA LYS A 683 -105.00 27.78 -37.32
C LYS A 683 -106.31 27.02 -37.58
N VAL A 684 -106.34 25.72 -37.31
CA VAL A 684 -107.59 24.92 -37.43
C VAL A 684 -108.63 25.38 -36.39
N LEU A 685 -108.21 25.71 -35.18
CA LEU A 685 -109.11 26.22 -34.12
C LEU A 685 -109.64 27.62 -34.43
N GLU A 686 -108.81 28.51 -35.00
CA GLU A 686 -109.22 29.83 -35.49
C GLU A 686 -110.32 29.71 -36.56
N LEU A 687 -110.10 28.87 -37.59
CA LEU A 687 -111.10 28.58 -38.63
C LEU A 687 -112.39 27.93 -38.08
N GLN A 688 -112.30 27.11 -37.03
CA GLN A 688 -113.49 26.59 -36.34
C GLN A 688 -114.25 27.67 -35.55
N GLN A 689 -113.56 28.67 -35.01
CA GLN A 689 -114.17 29.73 -34.23
C GLN A 689 -114.97 30.68 -35.13
N GLU A 690 -114.45 31.00 -36.32
CA GLU A 690 -115.16 31.78 -37.34
C GLU A 690 -116.50 31.13 -37.75
N LEU A 691 -116.51 29.80 -37.93
CA LEU A 691 -117.72 29.04 -38.25
C LEU A 691 -118.78 29.09 -37.13
N ARG A 692 -118.36 29.04 -35.86
CA ARG A 692 -119.29 29.11 -34.71
C ARG A 692 -119.95 30.48 -34.56
N ASN A 693 -119.20 31.56 -34.85
CA ASN A 693 -119.71 32.92 -34.77
C ASN A 693 -120.82 33.18 -35.80
N ALA A 694 -120.69 32.64 -37.03
CA ALA A 694 -121.74 32.71 -38.05
C ALA A 694 -123.03 31.97 -37.63
N LEU A 695 -122.91 30.80 -36.97
CA LEU A 695 -124.05 30.02 -36.50
C LEU A 695 -124.80 30.65 -35.31
N HIS A 696 -124.15 31.50 -34.52
CA HIS A 696 -124.79 32.16 -33.37
C HIS A 696 -125.69 33.33 -33.79
N GLN A 697 -125.36 34.04 -34.86
CA GLN A 697 -126.14 35.20 -35.35
C GLN A 697 -127.53 34.83 -35.87
N LEU A 698 -127.74 33.58 -36.30
CA LEU A 698 -129.05 33.10 -36.79
C LEU A 698 -130.04 32.73 -35.67
N ARG A 699 -129.55 32.24 -34.51
CA ARG A 699 -130.41 31.76 -33.41
C ARG A 699 -131.03 32.85 -32.54
N LEU A 700 -130.50 34.08 -32.60
CA LEU A 700 -131.00 35.20 -31.80
C LEU A 700 -132.28 35.85 -32.35
N GLN A 701 -132.72 35.46 -33.56
CA GLN A 701 -133.98 35.96 -34.15
C GLN A 701 -135.22 35.09 -33.86
N GLU A 702 -135.06 33.89 -33.30
CA GLU A 702 -136.14 32.87 -33.28
C GLU A 702 -136.93 32.76 -31.95
N ALA A 703 -136.53 33.46 -30.87
CA ALA A 703 -136.98 33.10 -29.51
C ALA A 703 -137.51 34.27 -28.64
N CYS A 704 -138.64 34.88 -29.02
CA CYS A 704 -139.41 35.79 -28.17
C CYS A 704 -140.93 35.68 -28.40
N LEU A 705 -141.68 35.11 -27.43
CA LEU A 705 -143.04 35.50 -26.95
C LEU A 705 -143.78 34.37 -26.18
N GLY A 706 -144.39 34.68 -25.02
CA GLY A 706 -145.53 33.93 -24.43
C GLY A 706 -145.49 33.63 -22.92
N GLU A 707 -146.44 34.16 -22.12
CA GLU A 707 -146.57 33.94 -20.66
C GLU A 707 -147.95 33.41 -20.17
N SER A 708 -147.91 32.48 -19.19
CA SER A 708 -148.63 32.41 -17.89
C SER A 708 -150.17 32.57 -17.70
N SER A 709 -150.80 31.60 -16.99
CA SER A 709 -151.40 31.74 -15.62
C SER A 709 -152.81 31.12 -15.36
N ARG A 710 -153.00 30.44 -14.18
CA ARG A 710 -154.06 30.67 -13.12
C ARG A 710 -154.59 29.46 -12.30
N THR A 711 -154.52 29.59 -10.95
CA THR A 711 -155.48 29.18 -9.85
C THR A 711 -155.96 27.73 -9.70
N GLU A 712 -155.98 27.03 -8.54
CA GLU A 712 -155.70 27.31 -7.09
C GLU A 712 -156.77 28.05 -6.23
N GLN A 713 -157.95 27.47 -5.92
CA GLN A 713 -158.87 28.12 -4.94
C GLN A 713 -159.78 27.24 -4.01
N ASN A 714 -160.14 25.98 -4.33
CA ASN A 714 -161.42 25.39 -3.84
C ASN A 714 -161.42 24.34 -2.69
N SER A 715 -160.34 24.10 -1.92
CA SER A 715 -160.31 23.03 -0.90
C SER A 715 -159.99 23.47 0.54
N ARG A 716 -160.39 24.69 0.94
CA ARG A 716 -160.07 25.25 2.27
C ARG A 716 -160.91 24.74 3.46
N ASP A 717 -162.09 24.15 3.25
CA ASP A 717 -163.04 23.96 4.37
C ASP A 717 -163.02 22.60 5.09
N LEU A 718 -162.33 21.58 4.57
CA LEU A 718 -162.04 20.35 5.35
C LEU A 718 -160.97 20.57 6.44
N LEU A 719 -160.31 21.73 6.46
CA LEU A 719 -159.13 21.99 7.30
C LEU A 719 -159.42 22.11 8.80
N ASN A 720 -160.67 22.30 9.23
CA ASN A 720 -160.96 22.68 10.62
C ASN A 720 -161.11 21.51 11.60
N SER A 721 -161.60 20.33 11.18
CA SER A 721 -161.66 19.15 12.06
C SER A 721 -160.35 18.35 12.13
N LEU A 722 -159.46 18.53 11.14
CA LEU A 722 -158.10 17.96 11.13
C LEU A 722 -157.09 18.73 12.02
N ARG A 723 -157.47 19.90 12.56
CA ARG A 723 -156.55 20.78 13.30
C ARG A 723 -156.26 20.33 14.73
N SER A 724 -157.22 19.75 15.48
CA SER A 724 -156.98 19.36 16.88
C SER A 724 -156.10 18.10 17.01
N VAL A 725 -156.31 17.08 16.18
CA VAL A 725 -155.49 15.85 16.17
C VAL A 725 -154.08 16.12 15.60
N LYS A 726 -153.92 17.15 14.75
CA LYS A 726 -152.57 17.61 14.34
C LYS A 726 -151.77 18.21 15.50
N ALA A 727 -152.41 18.90 16.44
CA ALA A 727 -151.69 19.63 17.49
C ALA A 727 -150.90 18.70 18.44
N SER A 728 -151.51 17.61 18.90
CA SER A 728 -150.83 16.64 19.79
C SER A 728 -149.75 15.83 19.07
N LEU A 729 -149.93 15.51 17.78
CA LEU A 729 -148.87 14.90 16.97
C LEU A 729 -147.71 15.88 16.69
N GLN A 730 -148.00 17.18 16.56
CA GLN A 730 -146.98 18.22 16.38
C GLN A 730 -146.11 18.40 17.63
N GLU A 731 -146.67 18.34 18.84
CA GLU A 731 -145.88 18.42 20.09
C GLU A 731 -144.87 17.27 20.22
N GLU A 732 -145.30 16.02 20.00
CA GLU A 732 -144.40 14.86 19.97
C GLU A 732 -143.34 14.98 18.85
N GLN A 733 -143.72 15.45 17.65
CA GLN A 733 -142.77 15.67 16.55
C GLN A 733 -141.75 16.77 16.86
N LEU A 734 -142.12 17.80 17.62
CA LEU A 734 -141.18 18.84 18.06
C LEU A 734 -140.25 18.34 19.16
N GLN A 735 -140.75 17.53 20.10
CA GLN A 735 -139.91 16.92 21.14
C GLN A 735 -138.90 15.92 20.53
N ARG A 736 -139.33 15.07 19.58
CA ARG A 736 -138.41 14.16 18.86
C ARG A 736 -137.36 14.93 18.07
N LYS A 737 -137.74 15.95 17.30
CA LYS A 737 -136.78 16.81 16.58
C LYS A 737 -135.77 17.50 17.49
N LEU A 738 -136.19 17.89 18.70
CA LEU A 738 -135.31 18.54 19.67
C LEU A 738 -134.35 17.54 20.35
N VAL A 739 -134.75 16.26 20.45
CA VAL A 739 -133.84 15.16 20.84
C VAL A 739 -132.90 14.81 19.70
N GLU A 740 -133.40 14.62 18.47
CA GLU A 740 -132.61 14.38 17.25
C GLU A 740 -131.55 15.47 17.06
N GLN A 741 -131.89 16.75 17.19
CA GLN A 741 -130.93 17.86 17.14
C GLN A 741 -129.87 17.81 18.25
N ARG A 742 -130.21 17.35 19.46
CA ARG A 742 -129.25 17.17 20.56
C ARG A 742 -128.34 15.96 20.31
N GLU A 743 -128.88 14.87 19.77
CA GLU A 743 -128.12 13.69 19.38
C GLU A 743 -127.16 14.02 18.22
N GLU A 744 -127.60 14.74 17.19
CA GLU A 744 -126.76 15.24 16.10
C GLU A 744 -125.64 16.14 16.62
N GLN A 745 -125.94 17.08 17.53
CA GLN A 745 -124.91 17.92 18.17
C GLN A 745 -123.89 17.10 18.96
N LEU A 746 -124.32 16.11 19.73
CA LEU A 746 -123.43 15.21 20.47
C LEU A 746 -122.63 14.30 19.54
N GLN A 747 -123.21 13.80 18.45
CA GLN A 747 -122.51 13.02 17.42
C GLN A 747 -121.46 13.87 16.69
N GLN A 748 -121.78 15.12 16.35
CA GLN A 748 -120.82 16.06 15.79
C GLN A 748 -119.68 16.38 16.76
N GLN A 749 -119.97 16.57 18.06
CA GLN A 749 -118.96 16.75 19.10
C GLN A 749 -118.07 15.51 19.26
N LEU A 750 -118.65 14.31 19.30
CA LEU A 750 -117.89 13.04 19.36
C LEU A 750 -117.05 12.82 18.10
N HIS A 751 -117.56 13.16 16.92
CA HIS A 751 -116.80 13.10 15.67
C HIS A 751 -115.65 14.12 15.66
N PHE A 752 -115.87 15.34 16.16
CA PHE A 752 -114.84 16.36 16.30
C PHE A 752 -113.76 15.97 17.31
N LEU A 753 -114.14 15.37 18.44
CA LEU A 753 -113.22 14.86 19.45
C LEU A 753 -112.41 13.67 18.93
N ARG A 754 -113.04 12.69 18.26
CA ARG A 754 -112.32 11.60 17.56
C ARG A 754 -111.39 12.12 16.46
N GLY A 755 -111.81 13.16 15.74
CA GLY A 755 -110.96 13.86 14.78
C GLY A 755 -109.72 14.48 15.43
N LYS A 756 -109.89 15.15 16.57
CA LYS A 756 -108.78 15.69 17.37
C LYS A 756 -107.89 14.59 17.93
N GLU A 757 -108.45 13.52 18.48
CA GLU A 757 -107.73 12.35 18.99
C GLU A 757 -106.89 11.67 17.89
N ALA A 758 -107.44 11.51 16.69
CA ALA A 758 -106.73 10.97 15.53
C ALA A 758 -105.67 11.94 14.96
N VAL A 759 -105.79 13.25 15.15
CA VAL A 759 -104.72 14.22 14.87
C VAL A 759 -103.62 14.11 15.94
N LEU A 760 -103.97 14.14 17.23
CA LEU A 760 -103.02 14.05 18.34
C LEU A 760 -102.22 12.73 18.30
N SER A 761 -102.88 11.61 18.00
CA SER A 761 -102.23 10.29 17.85
C SER A 761 -101.21 10.28 16.71
N ARG A 762 -101.52 10.91 15.57
CA ARG A 762 -100.58 11.07 14.45
C ARG A 762 -99.41 11.95 14.84
N THR A 763 -99.66 13.11 15.45
CA THR A 763 -98.56 13.99 15.91
C THR A 763 -97.69 13.32 16.97
N ASN A 764 -98.24 12.46 17.83
CA ASN A 764 -97.47 11.73 18.84
C ASN A 764 -96.62 10.62 18.21
N ALA A 765 -97.13 9.93 17.17
CA ALA A 765 -96.34 8.98 16.38
C ALA A 765 -95.22 9.68 15.60
N GLU A 766 -95.51 10.83 14.97
CA GLU A 766 -94.51 11.68 14.29
C GLU A 766 -93.42 12.19 15.26
N LEU A 767 -93.80 12.60 16.48
CA LEU A 767 -92.84 12.99 17.51
C LEU A 767 -92.01 11.81 18.02
N SER A 768 -92.61 10.64 18.18
CA SER A 768 -91.90 9.41 18.58
C SER A 768 -90.87 8.98 17.53
N HIS A 769 -91.24 9.02 16.24
CA HIS A 769 -90.30 8.77 15.14
C HIS A 769 -89.18 9.82 15.08
N ARG A 770 -89.48 11.10 15.30
CA ARG A 770 -88.44 12.15 15.39
C ARG A 770 -87.50 11.94 16.58
N SER A 771 -87.99 11.44 17.72
CA SER A 771 -87.12 11.07 18.86
C SER A 771 -86.16 9.96 18.46
N GLN A 772 -86.66 8.88 17.86
CA GLN A 772 -85.85 7.76 17.38
C GLN A 772 -84.85 8.16 16.28
N GLU A 773 -85.23 9.08 15.38
CA GLU A 773 -84.33 9.64 14.37
C GLU A 773 -83.21 10.46 15.01
N LEU A 774 -83.50 11.26 16.05
CA LEU A 774 -82.48 12.01 16.79
C LEU A 774 -81.58 11.09 17.64
N GLU A 775 -82.14 10.07 18.28
CA GLU A 775 -81.41 9.06 19.05
C GLU A 775 -80.43 8.26 18.17
N THR A 776 -80.88 7.79 17.00
CA THR A 776 -80.01 7.08 16.04
C THR A 776 -78.94 7.99 15.46
N ARG A 777 -79.26 9.26 15.13
CA ARG A 777 -78.25 10.24 14.69
C ARG A 777 -77.22 10.55 15.78
N LEU A 778 -77.63 10.64 17.04
CA LEU A 778 -76.72 10.83 18.16
C LEU A 778 -75.82 9.60 18.35
N GLN A 779 -76.37 8.38 18.28
CA GLN A 779 -75.60 7.14 18.36
C GLN A 779 -74.57 7.01 17.23
N VAL A 780 -74.93 7.42 16.00
CA VAL A 780 -73.97 7.48 14.88
C VAL A 780 -72.86 8.47 15.17
N SER A 781 -73.18 9.70 15.59
CA SER A 781 -72.17 10.71 15.92
C SER A 781 -71.26 10.30 17.08
N ASP A 782 -71.80 9.63 18.11
CA ASP A 782 -71.01 9.03 19.21
C ASP A 782 -70.08 7.92 18.70
N SER A 783 -70.50 7.13 17.71
CA SER A 783 -69.66 6.09 17.12
C SER A 783 -68.54 6.67 16.24
N GLU A 784 -68.84 7.71 15.45
CA GLU A 784 -67.86 8.46 14.66
C GLU A 784 -66.83 9.13 15.58
N GLN A 785 -67.25 9.76 16.67
CA GLN A 785 -66.32 10.31 17.68
C GLN A 785 -65.44 9.25 18.34
N ARG A 786 -65.91 8.02 18.53
CA ARG A 786 -65.07 6.93 19.09
C ARG A 786 -64.02 6.47 18.10
N VAL A 787 -64.37 6.38 16.80
CA VAL A 787 -63.41 6.05 15.74
C VAL A 787 -62.34 7.13 15.65
N LEU A 788 -62.73 8.41 15.55
CA LEU A 788 -61.79 9.53 15.49
C LEU A 788 -60.84 9.59 16.70
N ARG A 789 -61.33 9.31 17.91
CA ARG A 789 -60.47 9.25 19.12
C ARG A 789 -59.49 8.07 19.11
N GLU A 790 -59.87 6.92 18.55
CA GLU A 790 -58.95 5.79 18.43
C GLU A 790 -57.94 5.98 17.29
N GLU A 791 -58.34 6.63 16.19
CA GLU A 791 -57.42 7.10 15.13
C GLU A 791 -56.43 8.15 15.66
N GLU A 792 -56.88 9.10 16.50
CA GLU A 792 -56.01 10.04 17.21
C GLU A 792 -55.04 9.31 18.16
N ARG A 793 -55.53 8.33 18.93
CA ARG A 793 -54.69 7.52 19.82
C ARG A 793 -53.66 6.69 19.06
N GLN A 794 -54.03 6.17 17.88
CA GLN A 794 -53.12 5.43 17.00
C GLN A 794 -52.10 6.34 16.32
N SER A 795 -52.49 7.54 15.87
CA SER A 795 -51.55 8.51 15.31
C SER A 795 -50.56 9.02 16.37
N GLN A 796 -51.02 9.30 17.59
CA GLN A 796 -50.14 9.59 18.74
C GLN A 796 -49.18 8.44 19.05
N ALA A 797 -49.66 7.19 19.06
CA ALA A 797 -48.80 6.01 19.28
C ALA A 797 -47.77 5.80 18.15
N ASN A 798 -48.12 6.11 16.90
CA ASN A 798 -47.19 6.05 15.77
C ASN A 798 -46.18 7.20 15.80
N LEU A 799 -46.59 8.42 16.18
CA LEU A 799 -45.69 9.55 16.41
C LEU A 799 -44.67 9.24 17.52
N HIS A 800 -45.09 8.61 18.61
CA HIS A 800 -44.16 8.17 19.66
C HIS A 800 -43.15 7.13 19.17
N LYS A 801 -43.56 6.13 18.37
CA LYS A 801 -42.62 5.16 17.77
C LYS A 801 -41.62 5.84 16.84
N LEU A 802 -42.08 6.72 15.95
CA LEU A 802 -41.21 7.49 15.06
C LEU A 802 -40.25 8.40 15.84
N GLN A 803 -40.67 8.92 16.98
CA GLN A 803 -39.82 9.68 17.90
C GLN A 803 -38.76 8.79 18.57
N GLU A 804 -39.13 7.57 19.00
CA GLU A 804 -38.19 6.58 19.55
C GLU A 804 -37.17 6.13 18.50
N GLU A 805 -37.60 5.82 17.27
CA GLU A 805 -36.76 5.47 16.12
C GLU A 805 -35.81 6.61 15.72
N LEU A 806 -36.28 7.87 15.75
CA LEU A 806 -35.44 9.04 15.55
C LEU A 806 -34.37 9.19 16.64
N ILE A 807 -34.73 8.92 17.90
CA ILE A 807 -33.78 8.99 19.03
C ILE A 807 -32.76 7.85 18.95
N SER A 808 -33.17 6.62 18.61
CA SER A 808 -32.21 5.51 18.44
C SER A 808 -31.29 5.76 17.25
N GLY A 809 -31.81 6.24 16.12
CA GLY A 809 -31.00 6.62 14.95
C GLY A 809 -30.03 7.78 15.25
N GLN A 810 -30.41 8.74 16.09
CA GLN A 810 -29.50 9.78 16.59
C GLN A 810 -28.40 9.20 17.50
N GLN A 811 -28.72 8.25 18.38
CA GLN A 811 -27.73 7.58 19.23
C GLN A 811 -26.75 6.75 18.41
N GLU A 812 -27.22 6.01 17.40
CA GLU A 812 -26.36 5.27 16.47
C GLU A 812 -25.47 6.21 15.66
N ARG A 813 -26.01 7.31 15.12
CA ARG A 813 -25.22 8.33 14.43
C ARG A 813 -24.11 8.90 15.32
N ASN A 814 -24.41 9.18 16.58
CA ASN A 814 -23.41 9.68 17.53
C ASN A 814 -22.34 8.63 17.84
N ARG A 815 -22.71 7.35 18.00
CA ARG A 815 -21.73 6.24 18.17
C ARG A 815 -20.80 6.12 16.96
N PHE A 816 -21.34 6.12 15.74
CA PHE A 816 -20.51 6.09 14.53
C PHE A 816 -19.62 7.33 14.40
N GLN A 817 -20.07 8.49 14.89
CA GLN A 817 -19.25 9.71 14.93
C GLN A 817 -18.12 9.60 15.97
N GLU A 818 -18.36 9.00 17.14
CA GLU A 818 -17.35 8.70 18.15
C GLU A 818 -16.34 7.65 17.66
N GLU A 819 -16.81 6.57 17.02
CA GLU A 819 -15.97 5.55 16.39
C GLU A 819 -15.08 6.15 15.29
N LEU A 820 -15.64 7.00 14.41
CA LEU A 820 -14.88 7.70 13.38
C LEU A 820 -13.82 8.63 14.00
N GLN A 821 -14.16 9.40 15.05
CA GLN A 821 -13.19 10.23 15.77
C GLN A 821 -12.07 9.39 16.40
N HIS A 822 -12.40 8.24 16.97
CA HIS A 822 -11.42 7.32 17.54
C HIS A 822 -10.49 6.75 16.46
N VAL A 823 -11.02 6.33 15.31
CA VAL A 823 -10.21 5.87 14.16
C VAL A 823 -9.31 6.99 13.63
N MET A 824 -9.80 8.23 13.51
CA MET A 824 -8.97 9.39 13.13
C MET A 824 -7.82 9.61 14.12
N GLN A 825 -8.09 9.56 15.43
CA GLN A 825 -7.05 9.68 16.45
C GLN A 825 -6.03 8.53 16.39
N GLN A 826 -6.47 7.30 16.11
CA GLN A 826 -5.57 6.16 15.89
C GLN A 826 -4.67 6.37 14.67
N LEU A 827 -5.22 6.82 13.54
CA LEU A 827 -4.47 7.16 12.35
C LEU A 827 -3.44 8.27 12.64
N ASP A 828 -3.83 9.35 13.30
CA ASP A 828 -2.92 10.42 13.73
C ASP A 828 -1.76 9.90 14.58
N THR A 829 -2.02 9.01 15.55
CA THR A 829 -0.94 8.43 16.37
C THR A 829 -0.02 7.51 15.57
N ASN A 830 -0.54 6.79 14.56
CA ASN A 830 0.27 5.93 13.69
C ASN A 830 1.12 6.76 12.73
N ILE A 831 0.57 7.84 12.14
CA ILE A 831 1.30 8.81 11.31
C ILE A 831 2.43 9.46 12.12
N ARG A 832 2.19 9.85 13.38
CA ARG A 832 3.23 10.38 14.28
C ARG A 832 4.33 9.35 14.58
N LYS A 833 3.99 8.11 14.92
CA LYS A 833 4.96 7.03 15.14
C LYS A 833 5.81 6.75 13.89
N TYR A 834 5.18 6.76 12.71
CA TYR A 834 5.89 6.58 11.43
C TYR A 834 6.84 7.74 11.14
N SER A 835 6.40 8.99 11.34
CA SER A 835 7.26 10.16 11.13
C SER A 835 8.44 10.22 12.11
N GLU A 836 8.23 9.79 13.36
CA GLU A 836 9.29 9.64 14.37
C GLU A 836 10.30 8.55 13.99
N LYS A 837 9.84 7.34 13.64
CA LYS A 837 10.70 6.26 13.09
C LYS A 837 11.50 6.78 11.90
N GLN A 838 10.86 7.47 10.95
CA GLN A 838 11.53 8.02 9.77
C GLN A 838 12.58 9.10 10.14
N ALA A 839 12.30 9.95 11.13
CA ALA A 839 13.24 10.94 11.64
C ALA A 839 14.47 10.27 12.30
N VAL A 840 14.25 9.23 13.11
CA VAL A 840 15.32 8.43 13.74
C VAL A 840 16.18 7.72 12.69
N HIS A 841 15.59 7.11 11.66
CA HIS A 841 16.35 6.51 10.55
C HIS A 841 17.17 7.56 9.78
N LYS A 842 16.57 8.72 9.47
CA LYS A 842 17.28 9.85 8.86
C LYS A 842 18.42 10.37 9.76
N ALA A 843 18.30 10.29 11.09
CA ALA A 843 19.37 10.64 12.03
C ALA A 843 20.48 9.57 12.06
N LYS A 844 20.15 8.28 12.25
CA LYS A 844 21.09 7.14 12.20
C LYS A 844 21.90 7.16 10.89
N LEU A 845 21.26 7.39 9.75
CA LEU A 845 21.93 7.48 8.44
C LEU A 845 22.87 8.68 8.32
N ARG A 846 22.50 9.86 8.84
CA ARG A 846 23.39 11.03 8.87
C ARG A 846 24.61 10.80 9.77
N GLN A 847 24.42 10.13 10.91
CA GLN A 847 25.51 9.77 11.82
C GLN A 847 26.47 8.76 11.17
N ALA A 848 25.96 7.70 10.55
CA ALA A 848 26.76 6.75 9.79
C ALA A 848 27.55 7.45 8.67
N LYS A 849 26.89 8.30 7.87
CA LYS A 849 27.54 9.10 6.82
C LYS A 849 28.65 9.99 7.38
N LEU A 850 28.44 10.63 8.54
CA LEU A 850 29.45 11.45 9.21
C LEU A 850 30.65 10.63 9.73
N ILE A 851 30.43 9.42 10.22
CA ILE A 851 31.51 8.52 10.66
C ILE A 851 32.33 8.06 9.44
N PHE A 852 31.66 7.62 8.36
CA PHE A 852 32.35 7.22 7.14
C PHE A 852 33.14 8.37 6.50
N THR A 853 32.60 9.59 6.40
CA THR A 853 33.37 10.71 5.85
C THR A 853 34.58 11.09 6.71
N LYS A 854 34.47 11.01 8.04
CA LYS A 854 35.63 11.17 8.95
C LYS A 854 36.68 10.08 8.74
N ALA A 855 36.27 8.81 8.65
CA ALA A 855 37.17 7.69 8.42
C ALA A 855 37.86 7.76 7.04
N THR A 856 37.13 8.07 5.97
CA THR A 856 37.67 8.27 4.62
C THR A 856 38.67 9.43 4.62
N THR A 857 38.29 10.63 5.10
CA THR A 857 39.22 11.77 5.13
C THR A 857 40.45 11.53 6.01
N GLN A 858 40.36 10.69 7.05
CA GLN A 858 41.53 10.25 7.81
C GLN A 858 42.42 9.27 7.02
N ARG A 859 41.83 8.30 6.31
CA ARG A 859 42.55 7.40 5.40
C ARG A 859 43.26 8.16 4.29
N ASP A 860 42.58 9.10 3.63
CA ASP A 860 43.15 9.92 2.55
C ASP A 860 44.35 10.73 3.03
N ARG A 861 44.28 11.32 4.24
CA ARG A 861 45.42 12.02 4.87
C ARG A 861 46.60 11.10 5.17
N THR A 862 46.35 9.83 5.51
CA THR A 862 47.41 8.84 5.73
C THR A 862 48.00 8.37 4.40
N ILE A 863 47.18 8.12 3.39
CA ILE A 863 47.61 7.79 2.03
C ILE A 863 48.51 8.90 1.49
N GLN A 864 48.09 10.17 1.54
CA GLN A 864 48.91 11.33 1.13
C GLN A 864 50.24 11.46 1.89
N LYS A 865 50.33 11.01 3.16
CA LYS A 865 51.59 10.97 3.91
C LYS A 865 52.50 9.84 3.42
N LEU A 866 51.94 8.67 3.16
CA LEU A 866 52.67 7.52 2.64
C LEU A 866 53.16 7.75 1.21
N GLU A 867 52.34 8.35 0.34
CA GLU A 867 52.71 8.78 -1.01
C GLU A 867 53.91 9.75 -0.99
N LYS A 868 53.87 10.78 -0.14
CA LYS A 868 55.00 11.72 0.05
C LYS A 868 56.27 11.03 0.57
N SER A 869 56.10 10.06 1.47
CA SER A 869 57.24 9.28 1.99
C SER A 869 57.81 8.37 0.89
N LEU A 870 56.95 7.78 0.06
CA LEU A 870 57.34 6.92 -1.05
C LEU A 870 58.08 7.72 -2.13
N THR A 871 57.58 8.90 -2.54
CA THR A 871 58.28 9.74 -3.53
C THR A 871 59.63 10.25 -3.01
N LEU A 872 59.74 10.51 -1.70
CA LEU A 872 61.04 10.83 -1.11
C LEU A 872 62.00 9.63 -1.18
N VAL A 873 61.56 8.44 -0.78
CA VAL A 873 62.36 7.21 -0.82
C VAL A 873 62.78 6.83 -2.24
N THR A 874 61.90 6.94 -3.25
CA THR A 874 62.28 6.70 -4.65
C THR A 874 63.34 7.70 -5.10
N SER A 875 63.20 8.99 -4.79
CA SER A 875 64.20 10.01 -5.14
C SER A 875 65.56 9.81 -4.46
N VAL A 876 65.59 9.21 -3.27
CA VAL A 876 66.83 8.83 -2.57
C VAL A 876 67.45 7.59 -3.19
N CYS A 877 66.64 6.56 -3.50
CA CYS A 877 67.08 5.34 -4.17
C CYS A 877 67.63 5.63 -5.59
N GLU A 878 67.05 6.57 -6.32
CA GLU A 878 67.55 7.03 -7.62
C GLU A 878 68.93 7.70 -7.49
N LYS A 879 69.11 8.57 -6.49
CA LYS A 879 70.42 9.20 -6.19
C LYS A 879 71.46 8.17 -5.75
N GLU A 880 71.06 7.18 -4.95
CA GLU A 880 71.93 6.08 -4.52
C GLU A 880 72.37 5.23 -5.72
N LYS A 881 71.45 4.87 -6.63
CA LYS A 881 71.77 4.17 -7.88
C LYS A 881 72.76 4.96 -8.74
N LEU A 882 72.53 6.27 -8.93
CA LEU A 882 73.46 7.13 -9.65
C LEU A 882 74.84 7.17 -8.98
N TRP A 883 74.89 7.26 -7.65
CA TRP A 883 76.15 7.22 -6.90
C TRP A 883 76.87 5.89 -7.07
N ILE A 884 76.16 4.76 -6.96
CA ILE A 884 76.70 3.42 -7.23
C ILE A 884 77.29 3.36 -8.65
N CYS A 885 76.57 3.82 -9.68
CA CYS A 885 77.09 3.86 -11.05
C CYS A 885 78.40 4.65 -11.16
N THR A 886 78.45 5.87 -10.61
CA THR A 886 79.70 6.67 -10.63
C THR A 886 80.85 6.00 -9.89
N VAL A 887 80.59 5.34 -8.76
CA VAL A 887 81.62 4.61 -8.01
C VAL A 887 82.06 3.34 -8.76
N THR A 888 81.17 2.65 -9.47
CA THR A 888 81.55 1.50 -10.32
C THR A 888 82.39 1.94 -11.51
N GLU A 889 82.03 3.05 -12.18
CA GLU A 889 82.80 3.59 -13.32
C GLU A 889 84.21 4.03 -12.90
N GLU A 890 84.37 4.72 -11.78
CA GLU A 890 85.70 5.11 -11.26
C GLU A 890 86.51 3.89 -10.80
N ASN A 891 85.88 2.88 -10.18
CA ASN A 891 86.57 1.63 -9.84
C ASN A 891 87.03 0.87 -11.09
N GLU A 892 86.25 0.86 -12.17
CA GLU A 892 86.66 0.26 -13.44
C GLU A 892 87.84 0.99 -14.06
N LYS A 893 87.86 2.34 -14.06
CA LYS A 893 89.01 3.14 -14.49
C LYS A 893 90.26 2.82 -13.67
N LEU A 894 90.17 2.84 -12.34
CA LEU A 894 91.29 2.53 -11.45
C LEU A 894 91.78 1.07 -11.60
N LEU A 895 90.88 0.12 -11.91
CA LEU A 895 91.25 -1.25 -12.23
C LEU A 895 91.97 -1.36 -13.59
N MET A 896 91.59 -0.55 -14.59
CA MET A 896 92.28 -0.47 -15.86
C MET A 896 93.67 0.17 -15.70
N GLU A 897 93.79 1.32 -15.04
CA GLU A 897 95.08 1.95 -14.71
C GLU A 897 96.00 0.98 -13.95
N LYS A 898 95.46 0.24 -12.96
CA LYS A 898 96.22 -0.79 -12.24
C LYS A 898 96.70 -1.92 -13.16
N ARG A 899 95.88 -2.37 -14.12
CA ARG A 899 96.27 -3.40 -15.10
C ARG A 899 97.39 -2.89 -16.02
N GLU A 900 97.27 -1.66 -16.50
CA GLU A 900 98.28 -1.02 -17.35
C GLU A 900 99.61 -0.81 -16.60
N LEU A 901 99.58 -0.34 -15.36
CA LEU A 901 100.78 -0.19 -14.52
C LEU A 901 101.43 -1.55 -14.20
N LEU A 902 100.65 -2.60 -13.96
CA LEU A 902 101.18 -3.95 -13.79
C LEU A 902 101.80 -4.49 -15.08
N GLN A 903 101.18 -4.23 -16.23
CA GLN A 903 101.75 -4.60 -17.53
C GLN A 903 103.09 -3.90 -17.77
N GLN A 904 103.16 -2.58 -17.56
CA GLN A 904 104.40 -1.80 -17.67
C GLN A 904 105.50 -2.31 -16.72
N LEU A 905 105.13 -2.72 -15.50
CA LEU A 905 106.07 -3.33 -14.56
C LEU A 905 106.61 -4.66 -15.10
N THR A 906 105.74 -5.55 -15.60
CA THR A 906 106.17 -6.84 -16.18
C THR A 906 107.04 -6.64 -17.43
N GLU A 907 106.71 -5.69 -18.30
CA GLU A 907 107.54 -5.35 -19.47
C GLU A 907 108.92 -4.81 -19.05
N ALA A 908 108.98 -3.98 -18.00
CA ALA A 908 110.25 -3.50 -17.43
C ALA A 908 111.08 -4.62 -16.78
N GLU A 909 110.44 -5.56 -16.06
CA GLU A 909 111.09 -6.75 -15.49
C GLU A 909 111.62 -7.68 -16.58
N GLU A 910 110.85 -7.94 -17.64
CA GLU A 910 111.29 -8.72 -18.79
C GLU A 910 112.47 -8.05 -19.50
N MET A 911 112.43 -6.74 -19.72
CA MET A 911 113.54 -5.98 -20.29
C MET A 911 114.79 -6.01 -19.40
N GLY A 912 114.63 -5.93 -18.08
CA GLY A 912 115.72 -6.11 -17.11
C GLY A 912 116.32 -7.52 -17.18
N ASN A 913 115.48 -8.57 -17.21
CA ASN A 913 115.91 -9.96 -17.35
C ASN A 913 116.56 -10.25 -18.71
N ASN A 914 116.10 -9.61 -19.79
CA ASN A 914 116.73 -9.65 -21.10
C ASN A 914 118.11 -8.99 -21.08
N GLY A 915 118.22 -7.81 -20.45
CA GLY A 915 119.49 -7.12 -20.23
C GLY A 915 120.48 -7.95 -19.41
N LEU A 916 120.02 -8.59 -18.32
CA LEU A 916 120.84 -9.47 -17.48
C LEU A 916 121.29 -10.73 -18.23
N ARG A 917 120.42 -11.37 -19.02
CA ARG A 917 120.80 -12.49 -19.89
C ARG A 917 121.81 -12.08 -20.94
N ALA A 918 121.64 -10.92 -21.58
CA ALA A 918 122.59 -10.38 -22.54
C ALA A 918 123.95 -10.07 -21.89
N ALA A 919 123.95 -9.43 -20.71
CA ALA A 919 125.16 -9.15 -19.94
C ALA A 919 125.90 -10.43 -19.53
N ASN A 920 125.19 -11.47 -19.06
CA ASN A 920 125.78 -12.77 -18.73
C ASN A 920 126.40 -13.45 -19.96
N ASN A 921 125.73 -13.41 -21.12
CA ASN A 921 126.28 -13.95 -22.38
C ASN A 921 127.53 -13.19 -22.83
N VAL A 922 127.54 -11.86 -22.69
CA VAL A 922 128.72 -11.02 -22.95
C VAL A 922 129.85 -11.36 -21.98
N GLN A 923 129.56 -11.50 -20.69
CA GLN A 923 130.55 -11.86 -19.66
C GLN A 923 131.18 -13.23 -19.94
N GLN A 924 130.38 -14.25 -20.26
CA GLN A 924 130.89 -15.58 -20.65
C GLN A 924 131.81 -15.50 -21.87
N ARG A 925 131.45 -14.69 -22.87
CA ARG A 925 132.25 -14.48 -24.07
C ARG A 925 133.54 -13.68 -23.80
N VAL A 926 133.50 -12.70 -22.90
CA VAL A 926 134.71 -11.99 -22.41
C VAL A 926 135.63 -12.99 -21.70
N SER A 927 135.13 -13.80 -20.77
CA SER A 927 135.96 -14.78 -20.06
C SER A 927 136.52 -15.88 -20.97
N PHE A 928 135.81 -16.26 -22.04
CA PHE A 928 136.38 -17.13 -23.08
C PHE A 928 137.54 -16.43 -23.83
N LEU A 929 137.35 -15.17 -24.24
CA LEU A 929 138.39 -14.38 -24.92
C LEU A 929 139.58 -14.06 -23.99
N GLU A 930 139.37 -13.89 -22.69
CA GLU A 930 140.43 -13.73 -21.68
C GLU A 930 141.25 -15.02 -21.56
N LEU A 931 140.59 -16.19 -21.54
CA LEU A 931 141.26 -17.49 -21.53
C LEU A 931 142.04 -17.74 -22.82
N GLU A 932 141.45 -17.46 -23.99
CA GLU A 932 142.12 -17.56 -25.29
C GLU A 932 143.32 -16.62 -25.37
N ASN A 933 143.17 -15.36 -24.94
CA ASN A 933 144.26 -14.38 -24.90
C ASN A 933 145.37 -14.80 -23.92
N SER A 934 145.03 -15.39 -22.77
CA SER A 934 146.01 -15.98 -21.85
C SER A 934 146.76 -17.16 -22.48
N GLN A 935 146.07 -18.03 -23.22
CA GLN A 935 146.70 -19.14 -23.96
C GLN A 935 147.59 -18.64 -25.10
N LEU A 936 147.15 -17.61 -25.84
CA LEU A 936 147.94 -16.97 -26.88
C LEU A 936 149.18 -16.27 -26.30
N GLN A 937 149.07 -15.60 -25.15
CA GLN A 937 150.21 -15.04 -24.43
C GLN A 937 151.19 -16.13 -23.99
N GLU A 938 150.71 -17.27 -23.47
CA GLU A 938 151.56 -18.41 -23.13
C GLU A 938 152.25 -19.01 -24.37
N GLN A 939 151.55 -19.09 -25.52
CA GLN A 939 152.13 -19.51 -26.80
C GLN A 939 153.17 -18.51 -27.32
N ILE A 940 152.92 -17.19 -27.21
CA ILE A 940 153.88 -16.14 -27.56
C ILE A 940 155.12 -16.23 -26.66
N LEU A 941 154.97 -16.50 -25.36
CA LEU A 941 156.09 -16.71 -24.44
C LEU A 941 156.90 -17.97 -24.80
N LYS A 942 156.24 -19.07 -25.18
CA LYS A 942 156.91 -20.28 -25.69
C LYS A 942 157.70 -19.98 -26.97
N LEU A 943 157.06 -19.39 -27.98
CA LEU A 943 157.70 -19.03 -29.25
C LEU A 943 158.85 -18.02 -29.07
N THR A 944 158.69 -17.00 -28.22
CA THR A 944 159.80 -16.07 -27.93
C THR A 944 160.93 -16.72 -27.15
N SER A 945 160.66 -17.72 -26.30
CA SER A 945 161.71 -18.53 -25.68
C SER A 945 162.46 -19.40 -26.69
N GLU A 946 161.76 -19.98 -27.67
CA GLU A 946 162.34 -20.77 -28.78
C GLU A 946 163.17 -19.88 -29.72
N VAL A 947 162.63 -18.74 -30.14
CA VAL A 947 163.38 -17.70 -30.89
C VAL A 947 164.61 -17.26 -30.11
N GLY A 948 164.48 -17.01 -28.81
CA GLY A 948 165.60 -16.65 -27.95
C GLY A 948 166.65 -17.75 -27.77
N ILE A 949 166.31 -19.03 -27.96
CA ILE A 949 167.27 -20.15 -28.05
C ILE A 949 167.96 -20.12 -29.42
N LEU A 950 167.18 -20.00 -30.49
CA LEU A 950 167.68 -19.94 -31.87
C LEU A 950 168.67 -18.77 -32.06
N GLU A 951 168.33 -17.56 -31.62
CA GLU A 951 169.21 -16.39 -31.66
C GLU A 951 170.52 -16.57 -30.90
N ARG A 952 170.52 -17.35 -29.80
CA ARG A 952 171.74 -17.69 -29.05
C ARG A 952 172.58 -18.72 -29.80
N THR A 953 171.95 -19.70 -30.45
CA THR A 953 172.69 -20.66 -31.29
C THR A 953 173.28 -20.01 -32.54
N VAL A 954 172.58 -19.05 -33.15
CA VAL A 954 173.08 -18.25 -34.28
C VAL A 954 174.27 -17.38 -33.85
N ARG A 955 174.13 -16.58 -32.78
CA ARG A 955 175.23 -15.72 -32.28
C ARG A 955 176.49 -16.51 -31.88
N ASN A 956 176.34 -17.73 -31.35
CA ASN A 956 177.48 -18.57 -30.97
C ASN A 956 178.21 -19.20 -32.18
N LEU A 957 177.62 -19.18 -33.37
CA LEU A 957 178.21 -19.70 -34.61
C LEU A 957 178.77 -18.60 -35.53
N GLU A 958 178.39 -17.34 -35.33
CA GLU A 958 178.81 -16.19 -36.15
C GLU A 958 180.17 -15.55 -35.73
N GLY A 959 180.89 -16.16 -34.78
CA GLY A 959 182.13 -15.61 -34.22
C GLY A 959 183.43 -15.85 -35.02
N ALA A 960 183.42 -16.67 -36.07
CA ALA A 960 184.65 -17.05 -36.78
C ALA A 960 184.44 -17.48 -38.25
N HIS A 961 184.32 -16.53 -39.18
CA HIS A 961 185.00 -16.54 -40.50
C HIS A 961 184.77 -15.23 -41.28
N SER A 962 185.56 -15.03 -42.33
CA SER A 962 185.69 -13.77 -43.07
C SER A 962 184.85 -13.75 -44.35
N LEU A 963 184.62 -12.52 -44.83
CA LEU A 963 184.42 -12.12 -46.23
C LEU A 963 182.98 -12.01 -46.78
N GLU A 964 182.66 -10.77 -47.13
CA GLU A 964 181.84 -10.26 -48.25
C GLU A 964 180.36 -10.69 -48.47
N ASP A 965 179.65 -9.68 -48.96
CA ASP A 965 178.41 -9.69 -49.74
C ASP A 965 177.01 -9.91 -49.13
N LEU A 966 176.16 -8.96 -49.53
CA LEU A 966 174.73 -9.11 -49.84
C LEU A 966 173.76 -9.55 -48.72
N LYS A 967 173.47 -8.59 -47.83
CA LYS A 967 172.09 -8.37 -47.35
C LYS A 967 171.56 -6.98 -47.69
N LYS A 968 170.99 -6.87 -48.90
CA LYS A 968 169.76 -6.09 -49.10
C LYS A 968 168.60 -6.78 -48.35
N MET A 969 167.44 -6.14 -48.29
CA MET A 969 166.25 -6.53 -47.50
C MET A 969 166.45 -6.30 -45.98
N HIS A 970 165.56 -5.69 -45.21
CA HIS A 970 164.39 -4.85 -45.49
C HIS A 970 163.93 -4.24 -44.14
N PRO A 971 163.55 -2.96 -44.05
CA PRO A 971 162.46 -2.53 -43.19
C PRO A 971 161.18 -2.56 -44.04
N LEU A 972 160.49 -3.69 -44.04
CA LEU A 972 159.12 -3.78 -44.55
C LEU A 972 158.16 -3.56 -43.37
N ASP A 973 157.89 -2.29 -43.06
CA ASP A 973 156.76 -1.91 -42.21
C ASP A 973 155.47 -2.08 -43.01
N CYS A 974 154.98 -3.33 -43.05
CA CYS A 974 153.74 -3.79 -43.68
C CYS A 974 153.37 -5.14 -43.01
N LEU A 975 152.15 -5.44 -42.58
CA LEU A 975 150.84 -4.80 -42.78
C LEU A 975 149.84 -5.30 -41.69
N LEU A 976 148.60 -4.84 -41.77
CA LEU A 976 147.38 -5.40 -41.13
C LEU A 976 147.06 -5.01 -39.66
N GLN A 977 146.60 -3.77 -39.47
CA GLN A 977 145.44 -3.52 -38.61
C GLN A 977 144.36 -2.71 -39.35
N THR A 978 143.49 -3.48 -40.02
CA THR A 978 142.03 -3.28 -40.08
C THR A 978 141.48 -1.87 -39.84
N SER A 979 141.33 -1.14 -40.96
CA SER A 979 140.08 -0.48 -41.35
C SER A 979 139.20 0.12 -40.23
N ARG A 980 139.50 1.35 -39.80
CA ARG A 980 138.46 2.27 -39.34
C ARG A 980 137.64 2.73 -40.54
N VAL A 981 136.43 2.18 -40.70
CA VAL A 981 135.41 2.75 -41.60
C VAL A 981 134.44 3.56 -40.74
N SER A 982 134.55 4.89 -40.83
CA SER A 982 133.53 5.81 -40.32
C SER A 982 132.43 5.95 -41.37
N SER A 983 131.45 5.04 -41.37
CA SER A 983 130.28 5.14 -42.24
C SER A 983 129.16 5.93 -41.57
N LYS A 984 129.02 7.18 -41.99
CA LYS A 984 127.83 7.99 -41.82
C LYS A 984 126.66 7.30 -42.54
N VAL A 985 125.54 7.07 -41.86
CA VAL A 985 124.28 6.63 -42.49
C VAL A 985 123.17 7.60 -42.09
N GLU A 986 122.79 8.46 -43.03
CA GLU A 986 121.58 9.27 -42.99
C GLU A 986 120.48 8.53 -43.75
N ILE A 987 119.43 8.05 -43.08
CA ILE A 987 118.17 7.67 -43.74
C ILE A 987 116.96 8.14 -42.92
N MET A 988 116.25 9.11 -43.51
CA MET A 988 114.80 9.39 -43.50
C MET A 988 113.93 9.13 -42.25
N GLY A 989 113.17 10.16 -41.83
CA GLY A 989 112.09 10.01 -40.85
C GLY A 989 111.43 11.29 -40.31
N GLN A 990 111.18 12.32 -41.15
CA GLN A 990 110.31 13.46 -40.78
C GLN A 990 108.87 13.13 -41.26
N SER A 991 107.76 13.28 -40.51
CA SER A 991 107.34 14.19 -39.42
C SER A 991 106.73 15.53 -39.87
N GLU A 992 105.61 15.45 -40.57
CA GLU A 992 104.55 16.47 -40.69
C GLU A 992 103.21 15.71 -40.81
N HIS A 993 102.01 16.17 -40.43
CA HIS A 993 101.49 17.11 -39.44
C HIS A 993 99.95 17.05 -39.59
N CYS A 994 99.19 17.54 -38.59
CA CYS A 994 97.80 18.00 -38.70
C CYS A 994 96.61 17.04 -38.92
N ALA A 995 95.71 17.11 -37.94
CA ALA A 995 94.25 17.32 -38.06
C ALA A 995 93.35 16.30 -38.78
N ASN A 996 92.38 15.75 -38.04
CA ASN A 996 90.97 16.14 -38.22
C ASN A 996 90.07 15.63 -37.08
N SER A 997 89.47 16.57 -36.34
CA SER A 997 88.09 16.47 -35.87
C SER A 997 87.28 17.39 -36.80
N PRO A 998 86.00 17.11 -37.15
CA PRO A 998 84.93 17.62 -36.26
C PRO A 998 83.56 16.90 -36.31
N ALA A 999 82.74 17.19 -35.29
CA ALA A 999 81.25 17.23 -35.31
C ALA A 999 80.51 15.87 -35.55
N HIS A 1000 79.31 15.60 -35.01
CA HIS A 1000 78.12 16.43 -34.75
C HIS A 1000 77.17 15.69 -33.74
N PRO A 1001 75.90 16.07 -33.42
CA PRO A 1001 75.62 16.82 -32.19
C PRO A 1001 74.42 16.34 -31.32
N LYS A 1002 74.18 17.08 -30.21
CA LYS A 1002 72.88 17.33 -29.52
C LYS A 1002 72.11 16.17 -28.87
N ASP A 1003 72.19 16.17 -27.53
CA ASP A 1003 71.07 16.44 -26.60
C ASP A 1003 69.64 16.06 -27.04
N PHE A 1004 69.10 15.06 -26.36
CA PHE A 1004 67.65 14.89 -26.19
C PHE A 1004 67.15 15.81 -25.06
N GLN A 1005 66.14 16.64 -25.35
CA GLN A 1005 65.26 17.22 -24.34
C GLN A 1005 63.81 17.15 -24.83
N TRP A 1006 62.99 16.39 -24.10
CA TRP A 1006 61.55 16.56 -23.99
C TRP A 1006 61.17 16.27 -22.54
N GLY A 1007 60.22 17.05 -22.01
CA GLY A 1007 59.53 16.76 -20.76
C GLY A 1007 58.15 16.18 -21.02
#